data_AF-A0ABD2KRA8-F1
#
_entry.id   AF-A0ABD2KRA8-F1
#
_cell.length_a   1.000
_cell.length_b   1.000
_cell.length_c   1.000
_cell.angle_alpha   90.00
_cell.angle_beta   90.00
_cell.angle_gamma   90.00
#
_symmetry.space_group_name_H-M   'P 1'
#
loop_
_entity.id
_entity.type
_entity.pdbx_description
1 polymer ?
#
loop_
_entity_poly.entity_id
_entity_poly.type
_entity_poly.pdbx_seq_one_letter_code
_entity_poly.pdbx_strand_id
1 'polypeptide(L)'
;MAGIDFGNLTCYMAVARNKGIEIVENDYSLHATPSCVSFGQFARMMGFGAKQQLNVNYGNSVVNFKHILGRTFNDKVVQTFRQHIPCGLMGKFTDDQIEIKITHLGTTRVLSPEQVVACLLTHLRVQLSRSLGTDVTECVINVPFFYEENQRRALLNAGRIAGISLRLITDPAALAYCYGMYNGANLPPPEQPPRLVAFVDVGHSSVQASLIAFSAGKAEVLAASFDLTVGGVHFDALLRDYFNEDFGKRFKIDARKTPRAWLRLLDECEKIKKQMSANSQPIPFAIECFVKDTDVNGVMQRGQFERLAEKLFQKVHALLQQLISDANVKVGDIFDVELVGGSSRIPRIKQIVAEFFKKEPKTTMNQDDALARGCALRSAMLYPAYQVKKFTVIDRYEMSIDPSALLDEENLKEEIKAEQEMQTADLRDKQRSDAKNAFEEYCFKTQHTMEGEQLAKGKVSDEERHKCIEKCNSVLEWLDNESETLQRKGWDSEQKLSIIKEALVGSDLLDVPMLAQQSSDASPFSNYRATGEREVEAEDEQSFLARLYTIALDGSVSGQSSTGGGQQSPRRPGGDVGKGPGDNTMLANFFSSLLKDKDHHQRSPASSVKSGHSGTGGTSNVLAVADSNQQVNAQQTTAPVESEEVEE
;
A
#
# COMPACT_ATOMS: atom_id res chain seq x y z
N MET A 1 16.85 -3.16 -0.49
CA MET A 1 16.38 -4.40 0.16
C MET A 1 14.96 -4.19 0.63
N ALA A 2 14.08 -5.13 0.33
CA ALA A 2 12.63 -4.97 0.44
C ALA A 2 11.96 -6.17 1.12
N GLY A 3 10.92 -5.86 1.89
CA GLY A 3 10.00 -6.81 2.49
C GLY A 3 8.56 -6.51 2.04
N ILE A 4 7.78 -7.55 1.78
CA ILE A 4 6.36 -7.46 1.43
C ILE A 4 5.55 -8.27 2.46
N ASP A 5 4.54 -7.64 3.05
CA ASP A 5 3.41 -8.34 3.63
C ASP A 5 2.34 -8.54 2.54
N PHE A 6 2.08 -9.79 2.15
CA PHE A 6 1.03 -10.19 1.23
C PHE A 6 -0.26 -10.50 2.00
N GLY A 7 -0.97 -9.48 2.45
CA GLY A 7 -2.28 -9.62 3.08
C GLY A 7 -3.40 -9.92 2.08
N ASN A 8 -4.52 -10.46 2.56
CA ASN A 8 -5.67 -10.82 1.71
C ASN A 8 -6.55 -9.60 1.31
N LEU A 9 -6.50 -8.50 2.07
CA LEU A 9 -7.23 -7.26 1.77
C LEU A 9 -6.29 -6.14 1.31
N THR A 10 -5.13 -6.04 1.97
CA THR A 10 -4.10 -5.03 1.75
C THR A 10 -2.73 -5.67 1.91
N CYS A 11 -1.78 -5.26 1.08
CA CYS A 11 -0.37 -5.50 1.25
C CYS A 11 0.30 -4.29 1.91
N TYR A 12 1.38 -4.54 2.65
CA TYR A 12 2.30 -3.52 3.16
C TYR A 12 3.69 -3.79 2.61
N MET A 13 4.45 -2.72 2.37
CA MET A 13 5.80 -2.78 1.81
C MET A 13 6.76 -2.07 2.74
N ALA A 14 7.93 -2.65 2.97
CA ALA A 14 8.96 -2.04 3.80
C ALA A 14 10.33 -2.15 3.12
N VAL A 15 11.19 -1.16 3.35
CA VAL A 15 12.55 -1.12 2.81
C VAL A 15 13.57 -0.85 3.91
N ALA A 16 14.72 -1.51 3.79
CA ALA A 16 15.87 -1.21 4.64
C ALA A 16 16.73 -0.13 3.97
N ARG A 17 16.74 1.07 4.55
CA ARG A 17 17.58 2.22 4.14
C ARG A 17 17.95 3.06 5.36
N ASN A 18 18.95 3.94 5.25
CA ASN A 18 19.32 4.90 6.30
C ASN A 18 19.59 4.31 7.70
N LYS A 19 20.06 3.05 7.79
CA LYS A 19 20.22 2.28 9.04
C LYS A 19 18.91 1.94 9.79
N GLY A 20 17.76 2.09 9.15
CA GLY A 20 16.44 1.77 9.68
C GLY A 20 15.59 0.94 8.73
N ILE A 21 14.32 0.76 9.10
CA ILE A 21 13.27 0.14 8.29
C ILE A 21 12.15 1.15 8.13
N GLU A 22 11.87 1.50 6.88
CA GLU A 22 10.85 2.49 6.50
C GLU A 22 9.73 1.78 5.73
N ILE A 23 8.48 2.20 5.95
CA ILE A 23 7.32 1.69 5.20
C ILE A 23 7.18 2.51 3.94
N VAL A 24 6.93 1.82 2.83
CA VAL A 24 6.78 2.46 1.52
C VAL A 24 5.33 2.92 1.36
N GLU A 25 5.17 4.17 0.95
CA GLU A 25 3.90 4.72 0.49
C GLU A 25 3.63 4.33 -0.96
N ASN A 26 2.37 4.10 -1.29
CA ASN A 26 1.92 3.87 -2.65
C ASN A 26 1.65 5.17 -3.42
N ASP A 27 1.14 5.05 -4.65
CA ASP A 27 0.83 6.18 -5.54
C ASP A 27 -0.20 7.19 -4.97
N TYR A 28 -0.83 6.89 -3.83
CA TYR A 28 -1.82 7.73 -3.14
C TYR A 28 -1.34 8.20 -1.75
N SER A 29 -0.04 8.10 -1.45
CA SER A 29 0.55 8.39 -0.13
C SER A 29 -0.06 7.58 1.03
N LEU A 30 -0.48 6.34 0.74
CA LEU A 30 -0.96 5.39 1.75
C LEU A 30 0.05 4.24 1.91
N HIS A 31 0.29 3.83 3.16
CA HIS A 31 1.13 2.65 3.46
C HIS A 31 0.48 1.31 3.08
N ALA A 32 -0.86 1.28 2.96
CA ALA A 32 -1.63 0.09 2.63
C ALA A 32 -2.01 0.09 1.14
N THR A 33 -1.52 -0.89 0.38
CA THR A 33 -1.91 -1.10 -1.03
C THR A 33 -2.94 -2.23 -1.10
N PRO A 34 -4.19 -2.00 -1.53
CA PRO A 34 -5.20 -3.05 -1.61
C PRO A 34 -4.79 -4.26 -2.46
N SER A 35 -5.09 -5.47 -1.98
CA SER A 35 -4.87 -6.74 -2.67
C SER A 35 -5.97 -6.96 -3.71
N CYS A 36 -5.98 -6.11 -4.74
CA CYS A 36 -7.02 -5.99 -5.75
C CYS A 36 -6.39 -5.79 -7.13
N VAL A 37 -6.91 -6.50 -8.13
CA VAL A 37 -6.55 -6.36 -9.54
C VAL A 37 -7.82 -6.22 -10.36
N SER A 38 -7.95 -5.16 -11.16
CA SER A 38 -9.11 -4.89 -12.01
C SER A 38 -8.66 -4.78 -13.46
N PHE A 39 -9.19 -5.63 -14.33
CA PHE A 39 -8.89 -5.63 -15.75
C PHE A 39 -9.87 -4.68 -16.47
N GLY A 40 -9.33 -3.59 -17.02
CA GLY A 40 -10.10 -2.60 -17.79
C GLY A 40 -10.09 -2.86 -19.29
N GLN A 41 -10.73 -1.97 -20.05
CA GLN A 41 -10.78 -2.05 -21.52
C GLN A 41 -9.44 -1.75 -22.19
N PHE A 42 -8.59 -0.90 -21.59
CA PHE A 42 -7.32 -0.45 -22.17
C PHE A 42 -6.08 -0.84 -21.36
N ALA A 43 -6.22 -0.88 -20.04
CA ALA A 43 -5.16 -1.24 -19.09
C ALA A 43 -5.74 -1.96 -17.88
N ARG A 44 -4.86 -2.58 -17.11
CA ARG A 44 -5.13 -3.10 -15.77
C ARG A 44 -4.98 -1.98 -14.75
N MET A 45 -5.68 -2.14 -13.64
CA MET A 45 -5.47 -1.36 -12.43
C MET A 45 -5.14 -2.34 -11.31
N MET A 46 -4.21 -1.94 -10.45
CA MET A 46 -3.81 -2.68 -9.25
C MET A 46 -3.94 -1.76 -8.04
N GLY A 47 -3.98 -2.31 -6.83
CA GLY A 47 -3.97 -1.51 -5.61
C GLY A 47 -5.23 -0.66 -5.44
N PHE A 48 -5.04 0.61 -5.10
CA PHE A 48 -6.14 1.53 -4.79
C PHE A 48 -7.03 1.82 -6.00
N GLY A 49 -6.45 2.04 -7.18
CA GLY A 49 -7.20 2.25 -8.42
C GLY A 49 -8.12 1.08 -8.76
N ALA A 50 -7.67 -0.16 -8.50
CA ALA A 50 -8.49 -1.35 -8.66
C ALA A 50 -9.66 -1.41 -7.67
N LYS A 51 -9.40 -1.12 -6.37
CA LYS A 51 -10.44 -1.10 -5.33
C LYS A 51 -11.53 -0.06 -5.63
N GLN A 52 -11.19 1.09 -6.18
CA GLN A 52 -12.17 2.10 -6.61
C GLN A 52 -13.10 1.59 -7.72
N GLN A 53 -12.61 0.71 -8.59
CA GLN A 53 -13.39 0.12 -9.69
C GLN A 53 -14.18 -1.14 -9.29
N LEU A 54 -13.93 -1.74 -8.12
CA LEU A 54 -14.50 -3.02 -7.70
C LEU A 54 -16.04 -3.09 -7.81
N ASN A 55 -16.75 -2.02 -7.45
CA ASN A 55 -18.22 -1.97 -7.51
C ASN A 55 -18.79 -1.71 -8.92
N VAL A 56 -17.97 -1.19 -9.84
CA VAL A 56 -18.37 -0.82 -11.20
C VAL A 56 -17.99 -1.94 -12.18
N ASN A 57 -16.76 -2.45 -12.05
CA ASN A 57 -16.14 -3.46 -12.90
C ASN A 57 -16.03 -4.83 -12.19
N TYR A 58 -17.01 -5.19 -11.34
CA TYR A 58 -16.95 -6.36 -10.46
C TYR A 58 -16.68 -7.68 -11.21
N GLY A 59 -17.20 -7.83 -12.44
CA GLY A 59 -17.00 -9.02 -13.26
C GLY A 59 -15.55 -9.23 -13.72
N ASN A 60 -14.75 -8.16 -13.76
CA ASN A 60 -13.34 -8.17 -14.17
C ASN A 60 -12.41 -7.71 -13.03
N SER A 61 -12.89 -7.71 -11.77
CA SER A 61 -12.13 -7.30 -10.59
C SER A 61 -11.94 -8.46 -9.63
N VAL A 62 -10.68 -8.82 -9.41
CA VAL A 62 -10.26 -9.94 -8.55
C VAL A 62 -9.77 -9.39 -7.21
N VAL A 63 -10.36 -9.90 -6.13
CA VAL A 63 -10.00 -9.66 -4.72
C VAL A 63 -10.02 -11.00 -3.98
N ASN A 64 -9.55 -11.05 -2.73
CA ASN A 64 -9.60 -12.25 -1.88
C ASN A 64 -8.88 -13.49 -2.47
N PHE A 65 -7.96 -13.27 -3.41
CA PHE A 65 -7.29 -14.35 -4.15
C PHE A 65 -6.11 -15.00 -3.40
N LYS A 66 -5.76 -14.53 -2.19
CA LYS A 66 -4.68 -15.13 -1.38
C LYS A 66 -4.92 -16.62 -1.15
N HIS A 67 -6.14 -17.00 -0.76
CA HIS A 67 -6.47 -18.37 -0.38
C HIS A 67 -6.82 -19.33 -1.52
N ILE A 68 -6.91 -18.84 -2.77
CA ILE A 68 -7.08 -19.71 -3.95
C ILE A 68 -5.76 -20.05 -4.65
N LEU A 69 -4.69 -19.32 -4.33
CA LEU A 69 -3.35 -19.53 -4.88
C LEU A 69 -2.84 -20.95 -4.56
N GLY A 70 -2.42 -21.71 -5.58
CA GLY A 70 -1.90 -23.08 -5.41
C GLY A 70 -2.88 -24.08 -4.80
N ARG A 71 -4.20 -23.87 -4.95
CA ARG A 71 -5.25 -24.83 -4.59
C ARG A 71 -6.04 -25.26 -5.81
N THR A 72 -6.66 -26.44 -5.74
CA THR A 72 -7.60 -26.89 -6.78
C THR A 72 -9.00 -26.33 -6.51
N PHE A 73 -9.83 -26.30 -7.54
CA PHE A 73 -11.16 -25.69 -7.50
C PHE A 73 -12.09 -26.35 -6.48
N ASN A 74 -12.06 -27.68 -6.32
CA ASN A 74 -12.90 -28.39 -5.35
C ASN A 74 -12.38 -28.35 -3.90
N ASP A 75 -11.27 -27.68 -3.61
CA ASP A 75 -10.78 -27.48 -2.24
C ASP A 75 -11.83 -26.75 -1.37
N LYS A 76 -12.06 -27.24 -0.15
CA LYS A 76 -13.04 -26.68 0.79
C LYS A 76 -12.76 -25.21 1.13
N VAL A 77 -11.49 -24.81 1.20
CA VAL A 77 -11.08 -23.42 1.41
C VAL A 77 -11.47 -22.58 0.21
N VAL A 78 -11.22 -23.06 -1.01
CA VAL A 78 -11.58 -22.38 -2.26
C VAL A 78 -13.10 -22.19 -2.36
N GLN A 79 -13.88 -23.25 -2.10
CA GLN A 79 -15.34 -23.17 -2.09
C GLN A 79 -15.87 -22.18 -1.03
N THR A 80 -15.22 -22.10 0.13
CA THR A 80 -15.56 -21.13 1.20
C THR A 80 -15.23 -19.69 0.79
N PHE A 81 -14.07 -19.44 0.19
CA PHE A 81 -13.66 -18.09 -0.21
C PHE A 81 -14.29 -17.61 -1.53
N ARG A 82 -14.72 -18.51 -2.42
CA ARG A 82 -15.40 -18.22 -3.69
C ARG A 82 -16.53 -17.20 -3.56
N GLN A 83 -17.35 -17.29 -2.51
CA GLN A 83 -18.49 -16.37 -2.28
C GLN A 83 -18.07 -14.92 -1.99
N HIS A 84 -16.79 -14.68 -1.71
CA HIS A 84 -16.20 -13.37 -1.47
C HIS A 84 -15.38 -12.85 -2.67
N ILE A 85 -15.38 -13.57 -3.81
CA ILE A 85 -14.64 -13.22 -5.02
C ILE A 85 -15.67 -12.80 -6.08
N PRO A 86 -15.78 -11.49 -6.45
CA PRO A 86 -16.89 -11.00 -7.27
C PRO A 86 -16.83 -11.40 -8.74
N CYS A 87 -15.62 -11.51 -9.30
CA CYS A 87 -15.41 -12.12 -10.61
C CYS A 87 -15.63 -13.64 -10.50
N GLY A 88 -16.33 -14.23 -11.47
CA GLY A 88 -16.65 -15.65 -11.43
C GLY A 88 -15.42 -16.55 -11.51
N LEU A 89 -15.21 -17.40 -10.50
CA LEU A 89 -14.25 -18.50 -10.58
C LEU A 89 -14.83 -19.67 -11.36
N MET A 90 -14.03 -20.26 -12.24
CA MET A 90 -14.30 -21.51 -12.95
C MET A 90 -13.25 -22.56 -12.59
N GLY A 91 -13.58 -23.83 -12.83
CA GLY A 91 -12.66 -24.95 -12.65
C GLY A 91 -12.49 -25.66 -13.99
N LYS A 92 -11.26 -26.03 -14.35
CA LYS A 92 -11.00 -26.85 -15.53
C LYS A 92 -11.57 -28.25 -15.35
N PHE A 93 -12.20 -28.76 -16.41
CA PHE A 93 -12.80 -30.10 -16.44
C PHE A 93 -11.77 -31.24 -16.33
N THR A 94 -10.49 -30.99 -16.63
CA THR A 94 -9.45 -32.02 -16.81
C THR A 94 -8.57 -32.26 -15.59
N ASP A 95 -8.30 -31.23 -14.79
CA ASP A 95 -7.23 -31.20 -13.78
C ASP A 95 -7.61 -30.40 -12.51
N ASP A 96 -8.89 -30.00 -12.38
CA ASP A 96 -9.44 -29.23 -11.26
C ASP A 96 -8.70 -27.88 -11.00
N GLN A 97 -7.96 -27.36 -11.98
CA GLN A 97 -7.28 -26.07 -11.83
C GLN A 97 -8.26 -24.90 -11.83
N ILE A 98 -7.92 -23.86 -11.07
CA ILE A 98 -8.75 -22.66 -10.93
C ILE A 98 -8.52 -21.74 -12.13
N GLU A 99 -9.61 -21.31 -12.75
CA GLU A 99 -9.64 -20.38 -13.86
C GLU A 99 -10.42 -19.11 -13.48
N ILE A 100 -9.81 -17.95 -13.75
CA ILE A 100 -10.37 -16.62 -13.49
C ILE A 100 -10.68 -15.98 -14.84
N LYS A 101 -11.95 -16.01 -15.23
CA LYS A 101 -12.39 -15.50 -16.54
C LYS A 101 -12.65 -13.99 -16.47
N ILE A 102 -11.92 -13.22 -17.26
CA ILE A 102 -12.00 -11.76 -17.30
C ILE A 102 -12.08 -11.24 -18.74
N THR A 103 -12.62 -10.04 -18.93
CA THR A 103 -12.62 -9.31 -20.20
C THR A 103 -11.58 -8.20 -20.14
N HIS A 104 -10.59 -8.23 -21.04
CA HIS A 104 -9.49 -7.28 -21.10
C HIS A 104 -9.08 -7.03 -22.56
N LEU A 105 -8.78 -5.79 -22.92
CA LEU A 105 -8.43 -5.40 -24.30
C LEU A 105 -9.48 -5.87 -25.33
N GLY A 106 -10.76 -5.78 -24.98
CA GLY A 106 -11.88 -6.26 -25.81
C GLY A 106 -12.00 -7.79 -25.96
N THR A 107 -11.11 -8.57 -25.34
CA THR A 107 -11.06 -10.03 -25.45
C THR A 107 -11.38 -10.72 -24.13
N THR A 108 -11.98 -11.91 -24.18
CA THR A 108 -12.04 -12.79 -23.02
C THR A 108 -10.66 -13.42 -22.81
N ARG A 109 -10.08 -13.24 -21.62
CA ARG A 109 -8.90 -13.96 -21.15
C ARG A 109 -9.28 -14.86 -19.99
N VAL A 110 -8.51 -15.94 -19.81
CA VAL A 110 -8.63 -16.85 -18.68
C VAL A 110 -7.29 -16.83 -17.96
N LEU A 111 -7.29 -16.54 -16.67
CA LEU A 111 -6.08 -16.39 -15.87
C LEU A 111 -6.02 -17.41 -14.72
N SER A 112 -4.81 -17.83 -14.37
CA SER A 112 -4.54 -18.58 -13.14
C SER A 112 -4.48 -17.64 -11.91
N PRO A 113 -4.67 -18.16 -10.69
CA PRO A 113 -4.37 -17.42 -9.46
C PRO A 113 -2.94 -16.84 -9.43
N GLU A 114 -1.97 -17.60 -9.95
CA GLU A 114 -0.56 -17.23 -10.06
C GLU A 114 -0.37 -15.98 -10.94
N GLN A 115 -1.02 -15.92 -12.10
CA GLN A 115 -1.01 -14.74 -12.97
C GLN A 115 -1.63 -13.52 -12.30
N VAL A 116 -2.74 -13.66 -11.56
CA VAL A 116 -3.36 -12.53 -10.84
C VAL A 116 -2.46 -12.04 -9.69
N VAL A 117 -1.81 -12.96 -8.97
CA VAL A 117 -0.82 -12.58 -7.95
C VAL A 117 0.40 -11.92 -8.61
N ALA A 118 0.84 -12.39 -9.78
CA ALA A 118 1.92 -11.75 -10.54
C ALA A 118 1.56 -10.31 -10.93
N CYS A 119 0.35 -10.05 -11.42
CA CYS A 119 -0.14 -8.68 -11.70
C CYS A 119 0.04 -7.74 -10.49
N LEU A 120 -0.33 -8.22 -9.28
CA LEU A 120 -0.15 -7.46 -8.04
C LEU A 120 1.34 -7.30 -7.67
N LEU A 121 2.14 -8.36 -7.77
CA LEU A 121 3.57 -8.31 -7.47
C LEU A 121 4.34 -7.39 -8.42
N THR A 122 3.99 -7.32 -9.70
CA THR A 122 4.51 -6.33 -10.66
C THR A 122 4.28 -4.91 -10.15
N HIS A 123 3.06 -4.60 -9.68
CA HIS A 123 2.72 -3.28 -9.14
C HIS A 123 3.49 -2.95 -7.85
N LEU A 124 3.59 -3.90 -6.91
CA LEU A 124 4.35 -3.73 -5.67
C LEU A 124 5.86 -3.58 -5.94
N ARG A 125 6.41 -4.33 -6.91
CA ARG A 125 7.80 -4.18 -7.38
C ARG A 125 8.06 -2.76 -7.89
N VAL A 126 7.19 -2.24 -8.77
CA VAL A 126 7.32 -0.87 -9.30
C VAL A 126 7.27 0.20 -8.18
N GLN A 127 6.42 0.02 -7.16
CA GLN A 127 6.37 0.93 -6.01
C GLN A 127 7.64 0.85 -5.15
N LEU A 128 8.12 -0.35 -4.85
CA LEU A 128 9.40 -0.58 -4.15
C LEU A 128 10.59 0.02 -4.92
N SER A 129 10.68 -0.22 -6.23
CA SER A 129 11.75 0.30 -7.09
C SER A 129 11.74 1.83 -7.12
N ARG A 130 10.56 2.46 -7.23
CA ARG A 130 10.44 3.93 -7.15
C ARG A 130 10.89 4.46 -5.78
N SER A 131 10.50 3.81 -4.69
CA SER A 131 10.89 4.21 -3.33
C SER A 131 12.39 4.04 -3.05
N LEU A 132 13.09 3.17 -3.78
CA LEU A 132 14.53 2.94 -3.64
C LEU A 132 15.38 3.67 -4.69
N GLY A 133 14.79 4.17 -5.77
CA GLY A 133 15.50 4.79 -6.89
C GLY A 133 16.31 3.79 -7.73
N THR A 134 16.02 2.50 -7.63
CA THR A 134 16.71 1.41 -8.34
C THR A 134 15.77 0.21 -8.48
N ASP A 135 16.00 -0.67 -9.46
CA ASP A 135 15.12 -1.82 -9.66
C ASP A 135 15.26 -2.86 -8.53
N VAL A 136 14.15 -3.53 -8.20
CA VAL A 136 14.03 -4.51 -7.11
C VAL A 136 13.82 -5.89 -7.72
N THR A 137 14.94 -6.59 -7.92
CA THR A 137 14.99 -7.94 -8.49
C THR A 137 14.84 -9.05 -7.44
N GLU A 138 15.05 -8.75 -6.16
CA GLU A 138 14.88 -9.69 -5.04
C GLU A 138 14.12 -9.03 -3.87
N CYS A 139 13.19 -9.77 -3.24
CA CYS A 139 12.59 -9.38 -1.96
C CYS A 139 12.27 -10.57 -1.05
N VAL A 140 11.98 -10.26 0.22
CA VAL A 140 11.40 -11.24 1.16
C VAL A 140 9.91 -10.99 1.26
N ILE A 141 9.10 -12.06 1.23
CA ILE A 141 7.65 -12.00 1.30
C ILE A 141 7.14 -12.98 2.35
N ASN A 142 6.15 -12.59 3.15
CA ASN A 142 5.55 -13.50 4.12
C ASN A 142 4.59 -14.50 3.47
N VAL A 143 4.42 -15.63 4.15
CA VAL A 143 3.34 -16.60 3.93
C VAL A 143 2.74 -17.03 5.27
N PRO A 144 1.42 -17.34 5.32
CA PRO A 144 0.86 -18.02 6.47
C PRO A 144 1.58 -19.33 6.74
N PHE A 145 1.87 -19.61 8.01
CA PHE A 145 2.65 -20.79 8.39
C PHE A 145 2.01 -22.11 7.92
N PHE A 146 0.67 -22.12 7.83
CA PHE A 146 -0.16 -23.23 7.35
C PHE A 146 -0.22 -23.36 5.82
N TYR A 147 0.49 -22.53 5.05
CA TYR A 147 0.67 -22.80 3.62
C TYR A 147 1.49 -24.07 3.43
N GLU A 148 0.93 -24.99 2.65
CA GLU A 148 1.58 -26.21 2.21
C GLU A 148 2.51 -25.90 1.02
N GLU A 149 3.21 -26.91 0.54
CA GLU A 149 4.19 -26.79 -0.55
C GLU A 149 3.58 -26.15 -1.81
N ASN A 150 2.37 -26.56 -2.20
CA ASN A 150 1.71 -26.06 -3.41
C ASN A 150 1.44 -24.55 -3.38
N GLN A 151 0.97 -23.99 -2.28
CA GLN A 151 0.67 -22.55 -2.22
C GLN A 151 1.95 -21.70 -2.11
N ARG A 152 3.01 -22.24 -1.47
CA ARG A 152 4.35 -21.61 -1.43
C ARG A 152 4.99 -21.59 -2.82
N ARG A 153 4.93 -22.72 -3.53
CA ARG A 153 5.39 -22.93 -4.90
C ARG A 153 4.67 -22.00 -5.90
N ALA A 154 3.35 -21.92 -5.79
CA ALA A 154 2.51 -20.99 -6.56
C ALA A 154 2.92 -19.51 -6.35
N LEU A 155 3.18 -19.09 -5.10
CA LEU A 155 3.66 -17.73 -4.82
C LEU A 155 5.06 -17.48 -5.42
N LEU A 156 5.98 -18.43 -5.31
CA LEU A 156 7.31 -18.32 -5.95
C LEU A 156 7.21 -18.21 -7.48
N ASN A 157 6.33 -18.98 -8.10
CA ASN A 157 6.04 -18.89 -9.54
C ASN A 157 5.47 -17.51 -9.91
N ALA A 158 4.49 -17.00 -9.16
CA ALA A 158 3.95 -15.65 -9.37
C ALA A 158 5.03 -14.56 -9.26
N GLY A 159 6.00 -14.72 -8.37
CA GLY A 159 7.20 -13.88 -8.31
C GLY A 159 8.04 -13.93 -9.58
N ARG A 160 8.38 -15.13 -10.07
CA ARG A 160 9.13 -15.32 -11.32
C ARG A 160 8.41 -14.67 -12.52
N ILE A 161 7.08 -14.81 -12.60
CA ILE A 161 6.24 -14.18 -13.63
C ILE A 161 6.30 -12.64 -13.55
N ALA A 162 6.23 -12.08 -12.34
CA ALA A 162 6.33 -10.63 -12.08
C ALA A 162 7.77 -10.04 -12.22
N GLY A 163 8.76 -10.88 -12.52
CA GLY A 163 10.17 -10.49 -12.61
C GLY A 163 10.85 -10.20 -11.27
N ILE A 164 10.40 -10.83 -10.17
CA ILE A 164 10.99 -10.69 -8.83
C ILE A 164 11.30 -12.03 -8.19
N SER A 165 12.54 -12.22 -7.76
CA SER A 165 12.97 -13.40 -7.01
C SER A 165 12.50 -13.27 -5.56
N LEU A 166 11.56 -14.11 -5.17
CA LEU A 166 10.96 -14.11 -3.84
C LEU A 166 11.69 -15.08 -2.91
N ARG A 167 11.95 -14.63 -1.68
CA ARG A 167 12.35 -15.50 -0.57
C ARG A 167 11.23 -15.52 0.46
N LEU A 168 10.68 -16.70 0.75
CA LEU A 168 9.55 -16.82 1.67
C LEU A 168 10.02 -16.73 3.13
N ILE A 169 9.17 -16.17 3.98
CA ILE A 169 9.25 -16.24 5.44
C ILE A 169 7.86 -16.52 6.00
N THR A 170 7.71 -17.22 7.13
CA THR A 170 6.38 -17.38 7.74
C THR A 170 5.96 -16.14 8.52
N ASP A 171 4.65 -15.92 8.71
CA ASP A 171 4.16 -14.81 9.55
C ASP A 171 4.78 -14.83 10.97
N PRO A 172 4.83 -15.96 11.71
CA PRO A 172 5.51 -16.02 13.01
C PRO A 172 7.00 -15.64 12.95
N ALA A 173 7.72 -16.09 11.92
CA ALA A 173 9.14 -15.76 11.77
C ALA A 173 9.37 -14.28 11.45
N ALA A 174 8.51 -13.66 10.63
CA ALA A 174 8.55 -12.23 10.35
C ALA A 174 8.28 -11.40 11.62
N LEU A 175 7.27 -11.78 12.42
CA LEU A 175 7.00 -11.17 13.72
C LEU A 175 8.19 -11.35 14.69
N ALA A 176 8.84 -12.52 14.71
CA ALA A 176 10.02 -12.77 15.50
C ALA A 176 11.20 -11.85 15.15
N TYR A 177 11.47 -11.63 13.85
CA TYR A 177 12.50 -10.67 13.42
C TYR A 177 12.17 -9.25 13.84
N CYS A 178 10.91 -8.82 13.65
CA CYS A 178 10.49 -7.47 14.00
C CYS A 178 10.57 -7.26 15.53
N TYR A 179 9.89 -8.08 16.33
CA TYR A 179 9.89 -7.96 17.79
C TYR A 179 11.31 -8.12 18.38
N GLY A 180 12.05 -9.14 17.92
CA GLY A 180 13.39 -9.46 18.42
C GLY A 180 14.44 -8.39 18.13
N MET A 181 14.28 -7.64 17.04
CA MET A 181 15.17 -6.52 16.72
C MET A 181 14.83 -5.26 17.52
N TYR A 182 13.55 -4.89 17.63
CA TYR A 182 13.14 -3.71 18.41
C TYR A 182 13.34 -3.89 19.92
N ASN A 183 12.98 -5.06 20.48
CA ASN A 183 13.10 -5.35 21.91
C ASN A 183 14.45 -6.00 22.30
N GLY A 184 15.37 -6.19 21.36
CA GLY A 184 16.60 -6.98 21.50
C GLY A 184 17.66 -6.49 22.49
N ALA A 185 17.45 -5.35 23.15
CA ALA A 185 18.26 -4.88 24.29
C ALA A 185 17.72 -5.38 25.64
N ASN A 186 16.43 -5.74 25.69
CA ASN A 186 15.70 -6.13 26.91
C ASN A 186 15.41 -7.64 26.97
N LEU A 187 15.96 -8.44 26.05
CA LEU A 187 15.78 -9.90 26.00
C LEU A 187 16.74 -10.59 26.97
N PRO A 188 16.33 -11.71 27.60
CA PRO A 188 17.21 -12.46 28.52
C PRO A 188 18.45 -12.99 27.77
N PRO A 189 19.63 -13.01 28.41
CA PRO A 189 20.84 -13.58 27.81
C PRO A 189 20.67 -15.10 27.61
N PRO A 190 21.47 -15.76 26.73
CA PRO A 190 21.27 -17.16 26.36
C PRO A 190 21.31 -18.17 27.52
N GLU A 191 21.94 -17.81 28.63
CA GLU A 191 22.06 -18.63 29.85
C GLU A 191 20.81 -18.57 30.74
N GLN A 192 19.88 -17.64 30.48
CA GLN A 192 18.62 -17.49 31.20
C GLN A 192 17.44 -18.10 30.42
N PRO A 193 16.35 -18.53 31.10
CA PRO A 193 15.13 -18.98 30.43
C PRO A 193 14.62 -17.96 29.41
N PRO A 194 14.20 -18.39 28.21
CA PRO A 194 13.75 -17.48 27.17
C PRO A 194 12.44 -16.79 27.58
N ARG A 195 12.26 -15.56 27.09
CA ARG A 195 11.00 -14.82 27.25
C ARG A 195 9.97 -15.40 26.27
N LEU A 196 8.91 -16.01 26.80
CA LEU A 196 7.78 -16.49 26.00
C LEU A 196 6.84 -15.34 25.65
N VAL A 197 6.65 -15.05 24.37
CA VAL A 197 5.71 -14.03 23.88
C VAL A 197 4.71 -14.67 22.93
N ALA A 198 3.42 -14.48 23.20
CA ALA A 198 2.35 -14.91 22.29
C ALA A 198 2.00 -13.76 21.34
N PHE A 199 1.86 -14.06 20.05
CA PHE A 199 1.34 -13.14 19.05
C PHE A 199 -0.05 -13.61 18.63
N VAL A 200 -1.00 -12.69 18.55
CA VAL A 200 -2.36 -12.95 18.05
C VAL A 200 -2.60 -12.04 16.85
N ASP A 201 -2.54 -12.63 15.66
CA ASP A 201 -2.83 -11.98 14.38
C ASP A 201 -4.29 -12.20 14.01
N VAL A 202 -5.06 -11.12 13.93
CA VAL A 202 -6.45 -11.16 13.47
C VAL A 202 -6.56 -10.34 12.19
N GLY A 203 -6.28 -11.01 11.07
CA GLY A 203 -6.26 -10.42 9.74
C GLY A 203 -7.64 -10.23 9.11
N HIS A 204 -7.66 -10.12 7.78
CA HIS A 204 -8.90 -10.03 7.01
C HIS A 204 -9.57 -11.39 6.81
N SER A 205 -8.81 -12.43 6.52
CA SER A 205 -9.35 -13.74 6.09
C SER A 205 -9.07 -14.89 7.04
N SER A 206 -8.22 -14.66 8.05
CA SER A 206 -7.77 -15.67 9.00
C SER A 206 -7.52 -15.05 10.37
N VAL A 207 -7.57 -15.90 11.39
CA VAL A 207 -6.92 -15.66 12.67
C VAL A 207 -5.77 -16.63 12.81
N GLN A 208 -4.63 -16.14 13.29
CA GLN A 208 -3.44 -16.93 13.57
C GLN A 208 -2.94 -16.54 14.97
N ALA A 209 -2.44 -17.50 15.73
CA ALA A 209 -1.69 -17.20 16.94
C ALA A 209 -0.43 -18.04 16.99
N SER A 210 0.66 -17.47 17.48
CA SER A 210 1.96 -18.14 17.61
C SER A 210 2.59 -17.86 18.96
N LEU A 211 3.37 -18.82 19.45
CA LEU A 211 4.15 -18.69 20.67
C LEU A 211 5.64 -18.74 20.31
N ILE A 212 6.38 -17.70 20.69
CA ILE A 212 7.77 -17.53 20.32
C ILE A 212 8.61 -17.29 21.57
N ALA A 213 9.68 -18.07 21.71
CA ALA A 213 10.65 -17.96 22.77
C ALA A 213 11.80 -17.03 22.35
N PHE A 214 12.09 -15.99 23.13
CA PHE A 214 13.11 -14.99 22.83
C PHE A 214 14.27 -14.98 23.83
N SER A 215 15.49 -14.95 23.30
CA SER A 215 16.75 -14.69 24.02
C SER A 215 17.56 -13.64 23.26
N ALA A 216 18.62 -13.11 23.88
CA ALA A 216 19.49 -12.12 23.25
C ALA A 216 20.12 -12.67 21.96
N GLY A 217 19.68 -12.14 20.80
CA GLY A 217 20.15 -12.57 19.48
C GLY A 217 19.46 -13.81 18.89
N LYS A 218 18.47 -14.41 19.57
CA LYS A 218 17.75 -15.60 19.10
C LYS A 218 16.24 -15.51 19.36
N ALA A 219 15.43 -15.96 18.41
CA ALA A 219 14.04 -16.37 18.65
C ALA A 219 13.81 -17.81 18.16
N GLU A 220 12.80 -18.48 18.73
CA GLU A 220 12.38 -19.82 18.35
C GLU A 220 10.85 -19.93 18.37
N VAL A 221 10.24 -20.30 17.23
CA VAL A 221 8.79 -20.48 17.10
C VAL A 221 8.41 -21.84 17.66
N LEU A 222 7.79 -21.87 18.84
CA LEU A 222 7.46 -23.11 19.57
C LEU A 222 6.23 -23.81 18.96
N ALA A 223 5.17 -23.03 18.75
CA ALA A 223 3.90 -23.48 18.19
C ALA A 223 3.17 -22.34 17.49
N ALA A 224 2.27 -22.69 16.58
CA ALA A 224 1.33 -21.79 15.93
C ALA A 224 0.01 -22.54 15.63
N SER A 225 -1.10 -21.81 15.68
CA SER A 225 -2.46 -22.27 15.42
C SER A 225 -3.20 -21.27 14.53
N PHE A 226 -4.23 -21.71 13.81
CA PHE A 226 -4.96 -20.88 12.85
C PHE A 226 -6.42 -21.30 12.69
N ASP A 227 -7.26 -20.37 12.23
CA ASP A 227 -8.63 -20.63 11.78
C ASP A 227 -8.93 -19.73 10.56
N LEU A 228 -9.39 -20.36 9.46
CA LEU A 228 -9.75 -19.70 8.19
C LEU A 228 -11.23 -19.29 8.12
N THR A 229 -12.01 -19.55 9.17
CA THR A 229 -13.47 -19.34 9.24
C THR A 229 -13.84 -18.21 10.21
N VAL A 230 -12.85 -17.41 10.60
CA VAL A 230 -12.96 -16.17 11.37
C VAL A 230 -11.91 -15.17 10.86
N GLY A 231 -12.27 -13.88 10.84
CA GLY A 231 -11.44 -12.80 10.29
C GLY A 231 -12.33 -11.65 9.82
N GLY A 232 -11.73 -10.52 9.44
CA GLY A 232 -12.42 -9.32 8.94
C GLY A 232 -13.60 -9.62 7.99
N VAL A 233 -13.36 -10.40 6.93
CA VAL A 233 -14.35 -10.76 5.89
C VAL A 233 -15.57 -11.51 6.43
N HIS A 234 -15.38 -12.31 7.49
CA HIS A 234 -16.44 -13.07 8.14
C HIS A 234 -17.33 -12.16 8.99
N PHE A 235 -16.73 -11.19 9.69
CA PHE A 235 -17.47 -10.15 10.41
C PHE A 235 -18.25 -9.23 9.45
N ASP A 236 -17.66 -8.88 8.30
CA ASP A 236 -18.31 -8.04 7.28
C ASP A 236 -19.48 -8.76 6.60
N ALA A 237 -19.29 -10.04 6.25
CA ALA A 237 -20.34 -10.88 5.70
C ALA A 237 -21.50 -11.09 6.67
N LEU A 238 -21.21 -11.32 7.96
CA LEU A 238 -22.23 -11.46 9.02
C LEU A 238 -23.10 -10.20 9.15
N LEU A 239 -22.49 -9.01 9.13
CA LEU A 239 -23.19 -7.73 9.16
C LEU A 239 -24.03 -7.52 7.88
N ARG A 240 -23.45 -7.80 6.70
CA ARG A 240 -24.15 -7.71 5.41
C ARG A 240 -25.36 -8.63 5.35
N ASP A 241 -25.23 -9.85 5.85
CA ASP A 241 -26.31 -10.84 5.81
C ASP A 241 -27.46 -10.43 6.77
N TYR A 242 -27.13 -9.94 7.97
CA TYR A 242 -28.10 -9.31 8.88
C TYR A 242 -28.85 -8.14 8.22
N PHE A 243 -28.14 -7.22 7.57
CA PHE A 243 -28.78 -6.07 6.90
C PHE A 243 -29.56 -6.48 5.65
N ASN A 244 -29.16 -7.51 4.92
CA ASN A 244 -29.95 -8.03 3.80
C ASN A 244 -31.30 -8.59 4.26
N GLU A 245 -31.34 -9.27 5.42
CA GLU A 245 -32.59 -9.74 6.01
C GLU A 245 -33.48 -8.60 6.52
N ASP A 246 -32.89 -7.58 7.17
CA ASP A 246 -33.59 -6.37 7.59
C ASP A 246 -34.18 -5.60 6.39
N PHE A 247 -33.41 -5.46 5.31
CA PHE A 247 -33.86 -4.78 4.09
C PHE A 247 -34.94 -5.58 3.34
N GLY A 248 -34.88 -6.92 3.38
CA GLY A 248 -35.95 -7.78 2.90
C GLY A 248 -37.27 -7.58 3.66
N LYS A 249 -37.20 -7.30 4.97
CA LYS A 249 -38.37 -7.01 5.82
C LYS A 249 -38.90 -5.60 5.58
N ARG A 250 -38.05 -4.57 5.68
CA ARG A 250 -38.40 -3.14 5.67
C ARG A 250 -38.61 -2.56 4.27
N PHE A 251 -37.70 -2.83 3.34
CA PHE A 251 -37.69 -2.24 1.99
C PHE A 251 -38.13 -3.21 0.88
N LYS A 252 -38.35 -4.49 1.21
CA LYS A 252 -38.63 -5.58 0.25
C LYS A 252 -37.51 -5.78 -0.79
N ILE A 253 -36.28 -5.42 -0.43
CA ILE A 253 -35.08 -5.56 -1.26
C ILE A 253 -34.29 -6.79 -0.82
N ASP A 254 -33.79 -7.56 -1.79
CA ASP A 254 -32.82 -8.63 -1.57
C ASP A 254 -31.57 -8.32 -2.41
N ALA A 255 -30.50 -7.86 -1.77
CA ALA A 255 -29.28 -7.41 -2.43
C ALA A 255 -28.53 -8.56 -3.12
N ARG A 256 -28.78 -9.82 -2.71
CA ARG A 256 -28.23 -11.03 -3.35
C ARG A 256 -28.58 -11.12 -4.84
N LYS A 257 -29.70 -10.51 -5.26
CA LYS A 257 -30.17 -10.47 -6.65
C LYS A 257 -29.47 -9.42 -7.52
N THR A 258 -28.57 -8.61 -6.96
CA THR A 258 -27.89 -7.54 -7.69
C THR A 258 -26.44 -7.44 -7.20
N PRO A 259 -25.44 -8.00 -7.91
CA PRO A 259 -24.05 -8.06 -7.46
C PRO A 259 -23.49 -6.72 -6.97
N ARG A 260 -23.79 -5.62 -7.68
CA ARG A 260 -23.38 -4.26 -7.27
C ARG A 260 -23.98 -3.83 -5.92
N ALA A 261 -25.23 -4.17 -5.62
CA ALA A 261 -25.85 -3.87 -4.33
C ALA A 261 -25.25 -4.73 -3.21
N TRP A 262 -25.00 -6.02 -3.49
CA TRP A 262 -24.35 -6.95 -2.57
C TRP A 262 -22.94 -6.48 -2.13
N LEU A 263 -22.15 -5.95 -3.07
CA LEU A 263 -20.82 -5.41 -2.79
C LEU A 263 -20.88 -4.05 -2.08
N ARG A 264 -21.75 -3.12 -2.51
CA ARG A 264 -21.95 -1.84 -1.80
C ARG A 264 -22.36 -2.03 -0.35
N LEU A 265 -23.22 -3.01 -0.05
CA LEU A 265 -23.60 -3.33 1.32
C LEU A 265 -22.42 -3.90 2.13
N LEU A 266 -21.57 -4.72 1.51
CA LEU A 266 -20.35 -5.24 2.16
C LEU A 266 -19.37 -4.11 2.51
N ASP A 267 -19.15 -3.15 1.60
CA ASP A 267 -18.28 -1.98 1.83
C ASP A 267 -18.80 -1.10 2.98
N GLU A 268 -20.11 -0.86 3.09
CA GLU A 268 -20.67 -0.15 4.25
C GLU A 268 -20.55 -0.96 5.55
N CYS A 269 -20.76 -2.27 5.50
CA CYS A 269 -20.58 -3.14 6.68
C CYS A 269 -19.13 -3.09 7.19
N GLU A 270 -18.13 -3.07 6.30
CA GLU A 270 -16.73 -2.91 6.65
C GLU A 270 -16.46 -1.55 7.34
N LYS A 271 -17.02 -0.45 6.80
CA LYS A 271 -16.91 0.88 7.41
C LYS A 271 -17.53 0.92 8.80
N ILE A 272 -18.75 0.42 8.97
CA ILE A 272 -19.46 0.42 10.25
C ILE A 272 -18.72 -0.46 11.27
N LYS A 273 -18.23 -1.63 10.87
CA LYS A 273 -17.37 -2.49 11.71
C LYS A 273 -16.15 -1.72 12.23
N LYS A 274 -15.44 -0.99 11.35
CA LYS A 274 -14.28 -0.18 11.74
C LYS A 274 -14.67 0.96 12.68
N GLN A 275 -15.77 1.67 12.41
CA GLN A 275 -16.26 2.73 13.29
C GLN A 275 -16.70 2.19 14.67
N MET A 276 -17.31 1.00 14.72
CA MET A 276 -17.68 0.32 15.98
C MET A 276 -16.47 -0.03 16.84
N SER A 277 -15.28 -0.22 16.28
CA SER A 277 -14.07 -0.43 17.09
C SER A 277 -13.72 0.81 17.93
N ALA A 278 -14.00 2.01 17.41
CA ALA A 278 -13.80 3.27 18.14
C ALA A 278 -15.03 3.67 18.98
N ASN A 279 -16.24 3.57 18.43
CA ASN A 279 -17.48 4.05 19.04
C ASN A 279 -18.38 2.89 19.52
N SER A 280 -18.95 3.02 20.73
CA SER A 280 -19.91 2.05 21.30
C SER A 280 -21.38 2.47 21.14
N GLN A 281 -21.63 3.71 20.73
CA GLN A 281 -22.97 4.24 20.47
C GLN A 281 -23.55 3.67 19.16
N PRO A 282 -24.88 3.73 18.95
CA PRO A 282 -25.50 3.33 17.69
C PRO A 282 -24.95 4.15 16.52
N ILE A 283 -24.53 3.47 15.46
CA ILE A 283 -23.93 4.04 14.25
C ILE A 283 -24.95 3.92 13.11
N PRO A 284 -25.52 5.03 12.63
CA PRO A 284 -26.40 5.04 11.45
C PRO A 284 -25.58 5.00 10.16
N PHE A 285 -26.16 4.44 9.11
CA PHE A 285 -25.68 4.55 7.73
C PHE A 285 -26.85 4.59 6.75
N ALA A 286 -26.59 5.11 5.56
CA ALA A 286 -27.51 5.08 4.43
C ALA A 286 -26.75 4.71 3.14
N ILE A 287 -27.44 4.05 2.21
CA ILE A 287 -26.94 3.76 0.86
C ILE A 287 -27.97 4.29 -0.13
N GLU A 288 -27.60 5.38 -0.81
CA GLU A 288 -28.42 6.04 -1.82
C GLU A 288 -28.53 5.19 -3.10
N CYS A 289 -29.69 5.20 -3.74
CA CYS A 289 -30.01 4.46 -4.97
C CYS A 289 -29.48 3.01 -4.90
N PHE A 290 -29.86 2.28 -3.85
CA PHE A 290 -29.28 0.95 -3.56
C PHE A 290 -29.73 -0.11 -4.57
N VAL A 291 -31.04 -0.20 -4.79
CA VAL A 291 -31.69 -1.03 -5.82
C VAL A 291 -32.93 -0.28 -6.31
N LYS A 292 -33.11 -0.14 -7.64
CA LYS A 292 -34.28 0.51 -8.26
C LYS A 292 -34.61 1.87 -7.63
N ASP A 293 -33.60 2.75 -7.55
CA ASP A 293 -33.71 4.12 -7.03
C ASP A 293 -34.30 4.22 -5.61
N THR A 294 -34.25 3.12 -4.85
CA THR A 294 -34.68 3.05 -3.46
C THR A 294 -33.46 3.18 -2.55
N ASP A 295 -33.49 4.16 -1.67
CA ASP A 295 -32.50 4.32 -0.61
C ASP A 295 -32.75 3.32 0.52
N VAL A 296 -31.68 2.78 1.09
CA VAL A 296 -31.75 1.95 2.29
C VAL A 296 -30.95 2.59 3.41
N ASN A 297 -31.38 2.37 4.65
CA ASN A 297 -30.68 2.85 5.83
C ASN A 297 -30.74 1.79 6.94
N GLY A 298 -29.73 1.81 7.80
CA GLY A 298 -29.65 0.93 8.95
C GLY A 298 -28.90 1.58 10.11
N VAL A 299 -28.95 0.92 11.26
CA VAL A 299 -28.22 1.30 12.46
C VAL A 299 -27.61 0.03 13.03
N MET A 300 -26.35 0.08 13.46
CA MET A 300 -25.71 -0.99 14.25
C MET A 300 -25.10 -0.41 15.51
N GLN A 301 -25.17 -1.14 16.62
CA GLN A 301 -24.44 -0.81 17.84
C GLN A 301 -23.43 -1.91 18.15
N ARG A 302 -22.26 -1.54 18.70
CA ARG A 302 -21.18 -2.49 19.06
C ARG A 302 -21.68 -3.72 19.80
N GLY A 303 -22.47 -3.55 20.87
CA GLY A 303 -22.98 -4.67 21.66
C GLY A 303 -23.96 -5.59 20.92
N GLN A 304 -24.65 -5.09 19.88
CA GLN A 304 -25.46 -5.92 18.99
C GLN A 304 -24.60 -6.72 18.02
N PHE A 305 -23.63 -6.06 17.37
CA PHE A 305 -22.63 -6.73 16.53
C PHE A 305 -21.89 -7.83 17.32
N GLU A 306 -21.49 -7.55 18.56
CA GLU A 306 -20.76 -8.51 19.39
C GLU A 306 -21.60 -9.76 19.70
N ARG A 307 -22.91 -9.60 19.97
CA ARG A 307 -23.84 -10.75 20.12
C ARG A 307 -24.03 -11.54 18.82
N LEU A 308 -24.13 -10.87 17.67
CA LEU A 308 -24.21 -11.54 16.37
C LEU A 308 -22.94 -12.37 16.10
N ALA A 309 -21.78 -11.82 16.46
CA ALA A 309 -20.46 -12.39 16.18
C ALA A 309 -19.93 -13.39 17.22
N GLU A 310 -20.71 -13.71 18.27
CA GLU A 310 -20.29 -14.57 19.39
C GLU A 310 -19.72 -15.94 18.93
N LYS A 311 -20.33 -16.58 17.93
CA LYS A 311 -19.81 -17.85 17.36
C LYS A 311 -18.43 -17.71 16.70
N LEU A 312 -18.08 -16.53 16.17
CA LEU A 312 -16.76 -16.25 15.60
C LEU A 312 -15.74 -15.97 16.72
N PHE A 313 -16.17 -15.29 17.79
CA PHE A 313 -15.35 -15.03 18.97
C PHE A 313 -14.98 -16.30 19.75
N GLN A 314 -15.90 -17.25 19.86
CA GLN A 314 -15.63 -18.56 20.48
C GLN A 314 -14.53 -19.34 19.74
N LYS A 315 -14.43 -19.21 18.41
CA LYS A 315 -13.33 -19.79 17.61
C LYS A 315 -11.97 -19.17 17.94
N VAL A 316 -11.93 -17.85 18.17
CA VAL A 316 -10.70 -17.18 18.62
C VAL A 316 -10.25 -17.75 19.97
N HIS A 317 -11.17 -17.96 20.92
CA HIS A 317 -10.83 -18.59 22.20
C HIS A 317 -10.33 -20.04 22.03
N ALA A 318 -11.00 -20.85 21.22
CA ALA A 318 -10.60 -22.23 20.94
C ALA A 318 -9.20 -22.33 20.28
N LEU A 319 -8.88 -21.40 19.38
CA LEU A 319 -7.57 -21.27 18.76
C LEU A 319 -6.46 -20.97 19.80
N LEU A 320 -6.73 -20.08 20.77
CA LEU A 320 -5.77 -19.80 21.85
C LEU A 320 -5.57 -21.02 22.78
N GLN A 321 -6.63 -21.80 23.04
CA GLN A 321 -6.52 -23.08 23.76
C GLN A 321 -5.62 -24.07 23.01
N GLN A 322 -5.81 -24.19 21.69
CA GLN A 322 -5.00 -25.04 20.82
C GLN A 322 -3.52 -24.63 20.85
N LEU A 323 -3.21 -23.33 20.73
CA LEU A 323 -1.84 -22.82 20.79
C LEU A 323 -1.09 -23.26 22.06
N ILE A 324 -1.73 -23.11 23.23
CA ILE A 324 -1.11 -23.43 24.52
C ILE A 324 -0.94 -24.95 24.69
N SER A 325 -1.89 -25.73 24.19
CA SER A 325 -1.80 -27.20 24.13
C SER A 325 -0.61 -27.65 23.26
N ASP A 326 -0.50 -27.13 22.04
CA ASP A 326 0.55 -27.52 21.07
C ASP A 326 1.95 -27.05 21.49
N ALA A 327 2.02 -25.93 22.23
CA ALA A 327 3.25 -25.45 22.86
C ALA A 327 3.66 -26.26 24.10
N ASN A 328 2.73 -26.96 24.75
CA ASN A 328 2.93 -27.65 26.02
C ASN A 328 3.50 -26.73 27.14
N VAL A 329 2.94 -25.52 27.26
CA VAL A 329 3.30 -24.53 28.30
C VAL A 329 2.07 -24.18 29.16
N LYS A 330 2.25 -23.49 30.28
CA LYS A 330 1.12 -22.94 31.04
C LYS A 330 0.89 -21.48 30.63
N VAL A 331 -0.36 -21.05 30.67
CA VAL A 331 -0.75 -19.65 30.43
C VAL A 331 0.01 -18.67 31.34
N GLY A 332 0.32 -19.07 32.59
CA GLY A 332 1.09 -18.27 33.53
C GLY A 332 2.57 -18.07 33.15
N ASP A 333 3.13 -18.93 32.30
CA ASP A 333 4.54 -18.87 31.85
C ASP A 333 4.73 -17.84 30.71
N ILE A 334 3.63 -17.43 30.05
CA ILE A 334 3.63 -16.43 28.97
C ILE A 334 4.01 -15.08 29.56
N PHE A 335 5.09 -14.47 29.09
CA PHE A 335 5.56 -13.19 29.61
C PHE A 335 4.67 -12.05 29.12
N ASP A 336 4.51 -11.93 27.80
CA ASP A 336 3.75 -10.89 27.09
C ASP A 336 2.85 -11.49 26.01
N VAL A 337 1.83 -10.72 25.61
CA VAL A 337 0.97 -11.02 24.46
C VAL A 337 0.92 -9.77 23.58
N GLU A 338 1.18 -9.89 22.27
CA GLU A 338 1.12 -8.79 21.30
C GLU A 338 -0.01 -9.03 20.28
N LEU A 339 -0.80 -8.01 19.99
CA LEU A 339 -1.84 -8.03 18.96
C LEU A 339 -1.32 -7.47 17.64
N VAL A 340 -1.56 -8.20 16.55
CA VAL A 340 -1.32 -7.74 15.17
C VAL A 340 -2.52 -8.07 14.28
N GLY A 341 -2.52 -7.60 13.04
CA GLY A 341 -3.62 -7.75 12.11
C GLY A 341 -4.76 -6.76 12.35
N GLY A 342 -5.30 -6.19 11.27
CA GLY A 342 -6.21 -5.04 11.34
C GLY A 342 -7.52 -5.29 12.11
N SER A 343 -8.02 -6.52 12.17
CA SER A 343 -9.27 -6.88 12.87
C SER A 343 -9.07 -7.05 14.38
N SER A 344 -7.82 -7.15 14.88
CA SER A 344 -7.53 -7.27 16.33
C SER A 344 -7.97 -6.04 17.14
N ARG A 345 -8.25 -4.92 16.44
CA ARG A 345 -8.82 -3.67 16.98
C ARG A 345 -10.29 -3.78 17.40
N ILE A 346 -10.98 -4.87 17.08
CA ILE A 346 -12.34 -5.14 17.59
C ILE A 346 -12.24 -5.33 19.12
N PRO A 347 -12.92 -4.50 19.95
CA PRO A 347 -12.73 -4.51 21.40
C PRO A 347 -12.98 -5.88 22.06
N ARG A 348 -13.98 -6.63 21.58
CA ARG A 348 -14.26 -7.99 22.08
C ARG A 348 -13.11 -8.97 21.87
N ILE A 349 -12.32 -8.84 20.79
CA ILE A 349 -11.12 -9.67 20.57
C ILE A 349 -10.06 -9.36 21.64
N LYS A 350 -9.80 -8.08 21.90
CA LYS A 350 -8.87 -7.67 22.96
C LYS A 350 -9.30 -8.23 24.32
N GLN A 351 -10.60 -8.20 24.62
CA GLN A 351 -11.16 -8.80 25.85
C GLN A 351 -10.91 -10.31 25.91
N ILE A 352 -11.22 -11.07 24.86
CA ILE A 352 -11.02 -12.53 24.84
C ILE A 352 -9.55 -12.90 25.07
N VAL A 353 -8.63 -12.18 24.42
CA VAL A 353 -7.19 -12.39 24.62
C VAL A 353 -6.80 -12.07 26.07
N ALA A 354 -7.28 -10.97 26.64
CA ALA A 354 -7.01 -10.59 28.03
C ALA A 354 -7.61 -11.59 29.05
N GLU A 355 -8.84 -12.03 28.81
CA GLU A 355 -9.57 -13.03 29.59
C GLU A 355 -8.87 -14.39 29.54
N PHE A 356 -8.33 -14.79 28.39
CA PHE A 356 -7.61 -16.06 28.23
C PHE A 356 -6.24 -16.02 28.91
N PHE A 357 -5.39 -15.04 28.56
CA PHE A 357 -4.02 -14.96 29.09
C PHE A 357 -3.91 -14.39 30.50
N LYS A 358 -5.00 -13.86 31.07
CA LYS A 358 -5.04 -13.13 32.36
C LYS A 358 -4.07 -11.93 32.40
N LYS A 359 -3.84 -11.32 31.23
CA LYS A 359 -2.86 -10.25 31.01
C LYS A 359 -3.39 -9.28 29.95
N GLU A 360 -3.17 -7.98 30.17
CA GLU A 360 -3.53 -6.97 29.18
C GLU A 360 -2.64 -7.13 27.93
N PRO A 361 -3.22 -7.39 26.74
CA PRO A 361 -2.43 -7.59 25.54
C PRO A 361 -1.91 -6.26 24.99
N LYS A 362 -0.67 -6.30 24.52
CA LYS A 362 0.11 -5.16 24.05
C LYS A 362 -0.08 -4.91 22.56
N THR A 363 0.28 -3.69 22.18
CA THR A 363 0.41 -3.22 20.80
C THR A 363 1.73 -2.43 20.69
N THR A 364 2.84 -2.99 21.18
CA THR A 364 4.15 -2.31 21.07
C THR A 364 4.67 -2.36 19.64
N MET A 365 4.24 -3.37 18.89
CA MET A 365 4.37 -3.44 17.44
C MET A 365 3.20 -2.70 16.77
N ASN A 366 3.46 -2.04 15.64
CA ASN A 366 2.38 -1.55 14.78
C ASN A 366 1.63 -2.76 14.20
N GLN A 367 0.32 -2.80 14.45
CA GLN A 367 -0.54 -3.94 14.14
C GLN A 367 -0.69 -4.20 12.63
N ASP A 368 -0.42 -3.20 11.78
CA ASP A 368 -0.58 -3.29 10.33
C ASP A 368 0.75 -3.59 9.61
N ASP A 369 1.86 -2.95 10.01
CA ASP A 369 3.12 -2.98 9.24
C ASP A 369 4.19 -3.96 9.78
N ALA A 370 3.96 -4.59 10.94
CA ALA A 370 4.91 -5.46 11.62
C ALA A 370 5.47 -6.61 10.75
N LEU A 371 4.62 -7.24 9.95
CA LEU A 371 5.01 -8.33 9.05
C LEU A 371 5.95 -7.83 7.95
N ALA A 372 5.61 -6.71 7.29
CA ALA A 372 6.45 -6.10 6.26
C ALA A 372 7.80 -5.67 6.84
N ARG A 373 7.84 -5.08 8.04
CA ARG A 373 9.10 -4.75 8.74
C ARG A 373 9.94 -5.99 9.01
N GLY A 374 9.32 -7.08 9.49
CA GLY A 374 9.97 -8.38 9.67
C GLY A 374 10.60 -8.93 8.39
N CYS A 375 9.87 -8.85 7.28
CA CYS A 375 10.35 -9.24 5.96
C CYS A 375 11.53 -8.37 5.51
N ALA A 376 11.47 -7.04 5.70
CA ALA A 376 12.56 -6.13 5.31
C ALA A 376 13.81 -6.31 6.19
N LEU A 377 13.65 -6.61 7.48
CA LEU A 377 14.76 -7.00 8.37
C LEU A 377 15.42 -8.31 7.92
N ARG A 378 14.62 -9.34 7.64
CA ARG A 378 15.13 -10.61 7.08
C ARG A 378 15.85 -10.38 5.75
N SER A 379 15.27 -9.57 4.86
CA SER A 379 15.87 -9.19 3.59
C SER A 379 17.24 -8.57 3.81
N ALA A 380 17.35 -7.53 4.64
CA ALA A 380 18.62 -6.86 4.94
C ALA A 380 19.69 -7.81 5.53
N MET A 381 19.30 -8.77 6.38
CA MET A 381 20.23 -9.76 6.94
C MET A 381 20.80 -10.76 5.92
N LEU A 382 20.16 -10.93 4.75
CA LEU A 382 20.62 -11.84 3.70
C LEU A 382 21.71 -11.23 2.79
N TYR A 383 21.93 -9.91 2.84
CA TYR A 383 22.92 -9.23 2.00
C TYR A 383 24.10 -8.71 2.84
N PRO A 384 25.32 -9.24 2.67
CA PRO A 384 26.51 -8.88 3.47
C PRO A 384 26.88 -7.39 3.47
N ALA A 385 26.41 -6.61 2.50
CA ALA A 385 26.61 -5.16 2.43
C ALA A 385 25.90 -4.39 3.57
N TYR A 386 24.86 -4.98 4.18
CA TYR A 386 24.12 -4.36 5.29
C TYR A 386 24.60 -4.92 6.62
N GLN A 387 25.26 -4.07 7.43
CA GLN A 387 25.65 -4.41 8.79
C GLN A 387 24.45 -4.36 9.76
N VAL A 388 23.57 -5.35 9.66
CA VAL A 388 22.46 -5.55 10.58
C VAL A 388 22.94 -6.27 11.84
N LYS A 389 22.40 -5.92 13.02
CA LYS A 389 22.65 -6.69 14.27
C LYS A 389 22.20 -8.14 14.04
N LYS A 390 23.12 -9.10 14.25
CA LYS A 390 22.81 -10.53 14.07
C LYS A 390 21.66 -10.95 14.98
N PHE A 391 20.66 -11.58 14.37
CA PHE A 391 19.52 -12.17 15.05
C PHE A 391 19.10 -13.44 14.31
N THR A 392 18.99 -14.56 15.01
CA THR A 392 18.62 -15.85 14.42
C THR A 392 17.19 -16.18 14.82
N VAL A 393 16.34 -16.50 13.85
CA VAL A 393 15.03 -17.10 14.10
C VAL A 393 15.13 -18.59 13.73
N ILE A 394 14.72 -19.46 14.65
CA ILE A 394 14.44 -20.87 14.35
C ILE A 394 12.94 -20.99 14.18
N ASP A 395 12.49 -21.36 12.98
CA ASP A 395 11.06 -21.51 12.67
C ASP A 395 10.71 -22.98 12.41
N ARG A 396 9.80 -23.50 13.23
CA ARG A 396 9.27 -24.86 13.13
C ARG A 396 8.45 -25.10 11.86
N TYR A 397 8.01 -24.02 11.21
CA TYR A 397 7.16 -24.02 10.00
C TYR A 397 7.92 -23.53 8.74
N GLU A 398 9.25 -23.41 8.83
CA GLU A 398 10.11 -23.20 7.67
C GLU A 398 10.06 -24.44 6.75
N MET A 399 9.89 -24.20 5.46
CA MET A 399 9.76 -25.25 4.45
C MET A 399 10.63 -24.86 3.25
N SER A 400 11.62 -25.70 2.93
CA SER A 400 12.35 -25.59 1.68
C SER A 400 11.47 -26.12 0.54
N ILE A 401 11.37 -25.35 -0.54
CA ILE A 401 10.72 -25.77 -1.78
C ILE A 401 11.83 -26.23 -2.73
N ASP A 402 11.68 -27.41 -3.34
CA ASP A 402 12.61 -27.85 -4.38
C ASP A 402 12.45 -26.95 -5.62
N PRO A 403 13.53 -26.31 -6.12
CA PRO A 403 13.49 -25.57 -7.38
C PRO A 403 12.96 -26.39 -8.57
N SER A 404 13.10 -27.72 -8.54
CA SER A 404 12.59 -28.62 -9.59
C SER A 404 11.05 -28.69 -9.64
N ALA A 405 10.37 -28.33 -8.56
CA ALA A 405 8.91 -28.32 -8.48
C ALA A 405 8.28 -27.03 -9.05
N LEU A 406 9.07 -25.96 -9.22
CA LEU A 406 8.62 -24.70 -9.82
C LEU A 406 8.22 -24.90 -11.30
N LEU A 407 7.61 -23.88 -11.92
CA LEU A 407 7.38 -23.91 -13.38
C LEU A 407 8.72 -24.12 -14.11
N ASP A 408 8.71 -25.00 -15.11
CA ASP A 408 9.84 -25.16 -16.02
C ASP A 408 10.06 -23.88 -16.87
N GLU A 409 11.21 -23.84 -17.53
CA GLU A 409 11.66 -22.69 -18.32
C GLU A 409 10.89 -22.48 -19.64
N GLU A 410 9.99 -23.37 -20.04
CA GLU A 410 9.14 -23.19 -21.22
C GLU A 410 7.81 -22.56 -20.80
N ASN A 411 7.09 -23.21 -19.88
CA ASN A 411 5.84 -22.71 -19.30
C ASN A 411 6.04 -21.33 -18.64
N LEU A 412 7.15 -21.12 -17.92
CA LEU A 412 7.44 -19.81 -17.33
C LEU A 412 7.64 -18.71 -18.39
N LYS A 413 8.23 -19.01 -19.55
CA LYS A 413 8.43 -18.00 -20.60
C LYS A 413 7.10 -17.57 -21.23
N GLU A 414 6.16 -18.49 -21.39
CA GLU A 414 4.81 -18.15 -21.84
C GLU A 414 4.10 -17.24 -20.84
N GLU A 415 4.18 -17.57 -19.55
CA GLU A 415 3.59 -16.78 -18.46
C GLU A 415 4.22 -15.39 -18.33
N ILE A 416 5.55 -15.28 -18.37
CA ILE A 416 6.27 -13.99 -18.39
C ILE A 416 5.87 -13.18 -19.62
N LYS A 417 5.75 -13.80 -20.80
CA LYS A 417 5.34 -13.10 -22.02
C LYS A 417 3.92 -12.54 -21.88
N ALA A 418 2.98 -13.32 -21.34
CA ALA A 418 1.61 -12.86 -21.09
C ALA A 418 1.56 -11.66 -20.13
N GLU A 419 2.36 -11.67 -19.06
CA GLU A 419 2.50 -10.55 -18.12
C GLU A 419 3.20 -9.32 -18.75
N GLN A 420 4.18 -9.53 -19.65
CA GLN A 420 4.83 -8.45 -20.40
C GLN A 420 3.91 -7.79 -21.43
N GLU A 421 3.07 -8.56 -22.14
CA GLU A 421 2.06 -8.03 -23.06
C GLU A 421 1.08 -7.11 -22.32
N MET A 422 0.62 -7.52 -21.13
CA MET A 422 -0.27 -6.70 -20.30
C MET A 422 0.44 -5.46 -19.75
N GLN A 423 1.69 -5.56 -19.27
CA GLN A 423 2.49 -4.40 -18.86
C GLN A 423 2.71 -3.39 -20.01
N THR A 424 2.88 -3.87 -21.24
CA THR A 424 3.03 -3.00 -22.42
C THR A 424 1.73 -2.25 -22.71
N ALA A 425 0.57 -2.90 -22.56
CA ALA A 425 -0.73 -2.24 -22.66
C ALA A 425 -0.94 -1.21 -21.53
N ASP A 426 -0.57 -1.54 -20.30
CA ASP A 426 -0.65 -0.64 -19.14
C ASP A 426 0.20 0.63 -19.36
N LEU A 427 1.45 0.48 -19.82
CA LEU A 427 2.34 1.59 -20.14
C LEU A 427 1.79 2.45 -21.30
N ARG A 428 1.27 1.80 -22.33
CA ARG A 428 0.69 2.45 -23.52
C ARG A 428 -0.52 3.31 -23.19
N ASP A 429 -1.39 2.82 -22.29
CA ASP A 429 -2.56 3.54 -21.81
C ASP A 429 -2.16 4.71 -20.90
N LYS A 430 -1.18 4.50 -20.03
CA LYS A 430 -0.60 5.57 -19.20
C LYS A 430 -0.02 6.69 -20.06
N GLN A 431 0.85 6.38 -21.02
CA GLN A 431 1.43 7.37 -21.94
C GLN A 431 0.36 8.17 -22.70
N ARG A 432 -0.73 7.49 -23.12
CA ARG A 432 -1.90 8.16 -23.74
C ARG A 432 -2.57 9.14 -22.77
N SER A 433 -2.77 8.74 -21.51
CA SER A 433 -3.39 9.60 -20.50
C SER A 433 -2.48 10.78 -20.12
N ASP A 434 -1.19 10.54 -19.90
CA ASP A 434 -0.21 11.58 -19.56
C ASP A 434 -0.09 12.61 -20.69
N ALA A 435 -0.07 12.16 -21.96
CA ALA A 435 -0.05 13.04 -23.12
C ALA A 435 -1.35 13.86 -23.28
N LYS A 436 -2.52 13.26 -23.01
CA LYS A 436 -3.79 14.00 -22.98
C LYS A 436 -3.75 15.10 -21.92
N ASN A 437 -3.40 14.73 -20.68
CA ASN A 437 -3.40 15.67 -19.54
C ASN A 437 -2.42 16.83 -19.74
N ALA A 438 -1.20 16.55 -20.26
CA ALA A 438 -0.21 17.57 -20.55
C ALA A 438 -0.67 18.56 -21.63
N PHE A 439 -1.50 18.10 -22.59
CA PHE A 439 -2.05 18.95 -23.64
C PHE A 439 -3.24 19.79 -23.16
N GLU A 440 -4.10 19.24 -22.30
CA GLU A 440 -5.13 20.01 -21.58
C GLU A 440 -4.50 21.11 -20.72
N GLU A 441 -3.48 20.77 -19.92
CA GLU A 441 -2.73 21.74 -19.11
C GLU A 441 -2.10 22.84 -19.96
N TYR A 442 -1.50 22.49 -21.11
CA TYR A 442 -0.96 23.47 -22.05
C TYR A 442 -2.04 24.43 -22.59
N CYS A 443 -3.22 23.91 -22.95
CA CYS A 443 -4.34 24.74 -23.41
C CYS A 443 -4.81 25.71 -22.31
N PHE A 444 -5.06 25.24 -21.09
CA PHE A 444 -5.48 26.09 -19.98
C PHE A 444 -4.41 27.13 -19.60
N LYS A 445 -3.13 26.74 -19.57
CA LYS A 445 -2.02 27.66 -19.30
C LYS A 445 -1.89 28.72 -20.39
N THR A 446 -2.11 28.36 -21.65
CA THR A 446 -2.09 29.29 -22.78
C THR A 446 -3.25 30.29 -22.69
N GLN A 447 -4.48 29.82 -22.43
CA GLN A 447 -5.64 30.68 -22.21
C GLN A 447 -5.40 31.66 -21.06
N HIS A 448 -4.97 31.18 -19.89
CA HIS A 448 -4.70 32.04 -18.74
C HIS A 448 -3.60 33.09 -19.02
N THR A 449 -2.55 32.71 -19.77
CA THR A 449 -1.48 33.64 -20.18
C THR A 449 -1.99 34.70 -21.16
N MET A 450 -2.87 34.32 -22.07
CA MET A 450 -3.48 35.22 -23.05
C MET A 450 -4.47 36.19 -22.39
N GLU A 451 -5.31 35.71 -21.47
CA GLU A 451 -6.25 36.53 -20.69
C GLU A 451 -5.56 37.46 -19.67
N GLY A 452 -4.33 37.11 -19.24
CA GLY A 452 -3.55 37.85 -18.26
C GLY A 452 -3.09 39.24 -18.72
N GLU A 453 -3.52 40.28 -18.01
CA GLU A 453 -3.34 41.68 -18.43
C GLU A 453 -1.88 42.16 -18.57
N GLN A 454 -0.90 41.55 -17.89
CA GLN A 454 0.48 42.05 -17.85
C GLN A 454 1.44 41.41 -18.86
N LEU A 455 1.10 40.26 -19.45
CA LEU A 455 2.00 39.53 -20.36
C LEU A 455 1.60 39.69 -21.85
N ALA A 456 0.31 39.70 -22.15
CA ALA A 456 -0.19 39.80 -23.52
C ALA A 456 -0.32 41.24 -24.04
N LYS A 457 -0.76 42.20 -23.18
CA LYS A 457 -1.00 43.60 -23.58
C LYS A 457 0.30 44.32 -23.97
N GLY A 458 0.57 44.36 -25.28
CA GLY A 458 1.71 45.07 -25.88
C GLY A 458 2.69 44.18 -26.67
N LYS A 459 2.51 42.85 -26.66
CA LYS A 459 3.36 41.91 -27.43
C LYS A 459 2.59 41.08 -28.48
N VAL A 460 1.30 40.91 -28.28
CA VAL A 460 0.38 40.16 -29.15
C VAL A 460 -0.84 41.05 -29.39
N SER A 461 -1.38 41.08 -30.60
CA SER A 461 -2.59 41.87 -30.89
C SER A 461 -3.82 41.29 -30.21
N ASP A 462 -4.84 42.13 -29.99
CA ASP A 462 -6.11 41.68 -29.42
C ASP A 462 -6.81 40.62 -30.31
N GLU A 463 -6.57 40.65 -31.62
CA GLU A 463 -7.10 39.68 -32.60
C GLU A 463 -6.39 38.32 -32.51
N GLU A 464 -5.05 38.30 -32.46
CA GLU A 464 -4.25 37.08 -32.27
C GLU A 464 -4.55 36.45 -30.90
N ARG A 465 -4.69 37.26 -29.85
CA ARG A 465 -5.11 36.80 -28.52
C ARG A 465 -6.46 36.08 -28.60
N HIS A 466 -7.44 36.67 -29.28
CA HIS A 466 -8.78 36.09 -29.39
C HIS A 466 -8.76 34.76 -30.16
N LYS A 467 -8.07 34.71 -31.32
CA LYS A 467 -7.88 33.49 -32.11
C LYS A 467 -7.18 32.38 -31.32
N CYS A 468 -6.19 32.72 -30.51
CA CYS A 468 -5.49 31.76 -29.64
C CYS A 468 -6.44 31.14 -28.61
N ILE A 469 -7.22 31.97 -27.89
CA ILE A 469 -8.20 31.50 -26.89
C ILE A 469 -9.31 30.66 -27.53
N GLU A 470 -9.85 31.11 -28.68
CA GLU A 470 -10.87 30.38 -29.47
C GLU A 470 -10.35 29.01 -29.92
N LYS A 471 -9.10 28.94 -30.41
CA LYS A 471 -8.48 27.69 -30.83
C LYS A 471 -8.22 26.74 -29.64
N CYS A 472 -7.78 27.25 -28.48
CA CYS A 472 -7.67 26.44 -27.27
C CYS A 472 -9.05 25.87 -26.84
N ASN A 473 -10.12 26.67 -26.90
CA ASN A 473 -11.48 26.18 -26.61
C ASN A 473 -11.91 25.08 -27.60
N SER A 474 -11.70 25.28 -28.90
CA SER A 474 -12.00 24.28 -29.93
C SER A 474 -11.21 22.97 -29.73
N VAL A 475 -9.96 23.06 -29.25
CA VAL A 475 -9.14 21.89 -28.94
C VAL A 475 -9.62 21.17 -27.68
N LEU A 476 -9.99 21.89 -26.62
CA LEU A 476 -10.58 21.31 -25.40
C LEU A 476 -11.92 20.64 -25.71
N GLU A 477 -12.80 21.29 -26.48
CA GLU A 477 -14.06 20.71 -26.95
C GLU A 477 -13.84 19.47 -27.83
N TRP A 478 -12.80 19.44 -28.67
CA TRP A 478 -12.40 18.25 -29.41
C TRP A 478 -11.92 17.13 -28.46
N LEU A 479 -11.08 17.45 -27.46
CA LEU A 479 -10.58 16.50 -26.47
C LEU A 479 -11.69 15.88 -25.62
N ASP A 480 -12.76 16.62 -25.33
CA ASP A 480 -13.94 16.12 -24.63
C ASP A 480 -14.81 15.24 -25.55
N ASN A 481 -15.19 15.74 -26.73
CA ASN A 481 -16.08 15.02 -27.66
C ASN A 481 -15.44 13.76 -28.28
N GLU A 482 -14.13 13.81 -28.60
CA GLU A 482 -13.39 12.65 -29.07
C GLU A 482 -12.83 11.81 -27.90
N SER A 483 -12.99 12.17 -26.62
CA SER A 483 -12.56 11.29 -25.50
C SER A 483 -13.22 9.91 -25.54
N GLU A 484 -14.54 9.83 -25.75
CA GLU A 484 -15.26 8.57 -25.97
C GLU A 484 -14.90 7.93 -27.31
N THR A 485 -14.63 8.75 -28.33
CA THR A 485 -14.50 8.28 -29.72
C THR A 485 -13.11 7.69 -29.99
N LEU A 486 -12.06 8.30 -29.45
CA LEU A 486 -10.69 7.79 -29.36
C LEU A 486 -10.60 6.52 -28.50
N GLN A 487 -11.47 6.38 -27.50
CA GLN A 487 -11.63 5.13 -26.75
C GLN A 487 -12.28 4.03 -27.61
N ARG A 488 -13.34 4.34 -28.38
CA ARG A 488 -14.08 3.36 -29.20
C ARG A 488 -13.38 2.93 -30.50
N LYS A 489 -12.63 3.81 -31.17
CA LYS A 489 -12.01 3.55 -32.48
C LYS A 489 -10.79 2.59 -32.44
N GLY A 490 -10.35 2.14 -31.27
CA GLY A 490 -9.22 1.22 -31.12
C GLY A 490 -7.86 1.79 -31.55
N TRP A 491 -7.79 3.11 -31.83
CA TRP A 491 -6.57 3.77 -32.28
C TRP A 491 -5.45 3.69 -31.27
N ASP A 492 -4.25 3.61 -31.82
CA ASP A 492 -3.03 3.34 -31.11
C ASP A 492 -2.44 4.64 -30.52
N SER A 493 -1.57 4.56 -29.51
CA SER A 493 -1.10 5.77 -28.81
C SER A 493 -0.24 6.69 -29.69
N GLU A 494 0.44 6.17 -30.71
CA GLU A 494 1.23 6.98 -31.64
C GLU A 494 0.33 7.67 -32.66
N GLN A 495 -0.68 6.97 -33.17
CA GLN A 495 -1.73 7.55 -34.03
C GLN A 495 -2.49 8.68 -33.30
N LYS A 496 -2.84 8.47 -32.02
CA LYS A 496 -3.48 9.50 -31.19
C LYS A 496 -2.57 10.70 -30.97
N LEU A 497 -1.28 10.46 -30.70
CA LEU A 497 -0.29 11.53 -30.57
C LEU A 497 -0.07 12.26 -31.90
N SER A 498 -0.11 11.55 -33.04
CA SER A 498 -0.02 12.13 -34.39
C SER A 498 -1.19 13.04 -34.67
N ILE A 499 -2.43 12.60 -34.39
CA ILE A 499 -3.63 13.43 -34.59
C ILE A 499 -3.62 14.68 -33.71
N ILE A 500 -3.13 14.58 -32.47
CA ILE A 500 -2.92 15.75 -31.58
C ILE A 500 -1.82 16.67 -32.15
N LYS A 501 -0.72 16.11 -32.68
CA LYS A 501 0.35 16.87 -33.36
C LYS A 501 -0.11 17.50 -34.69
N GLU A 502 -0.98 16.85 -35.44
CA GLU A 502 -1.56 17.34 -36.70
C GLU A 502 -2.59 18.45 -36.42
N ALA A 503 -3.37 18.33 -35.35
CA ALA A 503 -4.24 19.41 -34.88
C ALA A 503 -3.45 20.64 -34.41
N LEU A 504 -2.21 20.44 -33.92
CA LEU A 504 -1.24 21.48 -33.61
C LEU A 504 -0.61 22.09 -34.88
N VAL A 505 -0.03 21.28 -35.77
CA VAL A 505 0.67 21.74 -37.00
C VAL A 505 -0.30 22.35 -38.03
N GLY A 506 -1.56 21.88 -38.07
CA GLY A 506 -2.63 22.48 -38.87
C GLY A 506 -3.20 23.79 -38.30
N SER A 507 -2.50 24.43 -37.36
CA SER A 507 -2.83 25.73 -36.81
C SER A 507 -1.58 26.52 -36.47
N ASP A 508 -1.58 27.83 -36.70
CA ASP A 508 -0.41 28.71 -36.56
C ASP A 508 0.01 28.99 -35.09
N LEU A 509 -0.21 28.02 -34.19
CA LEU A 509 0.06 28.07 -32.75
C LEU A 509 1.54 27.86 -32.38
N LEU A 510 2.34 27.30 -33.29
CA LEU A 510 3.78 27.11 -33.08
C LEU A 510 4.60 28.41 -33.20
N ASP A 511 4.07 29.43 -33.88
CA ASP A 511 4.79 30.68 -34.18
C ASP A 511 4.55 31.81 -33.17
N VAL A 512 3.86 31.57 -32.05
CA VAL A 512 3.70 32.59 -30.98
C VAL A 512 5.00 32.69 -30.17
N PRO A 513 5.79 33.79 -30.27
CA PRO A 513 7.15 33.85 -29.74
C PRO A 513 7.18 34.28 -28.27
N MET A 514 6.42 33.59 -27.41
CA MET A 514 6.27 33.91 -25.99
C MET A 514 6.23 32.65 -25.14
N LEU A 515 7.42 32.13 -24.80
CA LEU A 515 7.78 31.52 -23.50
C LEU A 515 9.25 31.04 -23.41
N ALA A 516 10.05 31.19 -24.47
CA ALA A 516 11.50 30.91 -24.47
C ALA A 516 12.35 31.81 -23.54
N GLN A 517 11.73 32.69 -22.74
CA GLN A 517 12.38 33.56 -21.76
C GLN A 517 11.63 33.58 -20.41
N GLN A 518 11.42 32.41 -19.78
CA GLN A 518 11.40 32.22 -18.31
C GLN A 518 11.12 30.74 -17.91
N SER A 519 12.03 29.83 -18.29
CA SER A 519 12.16 28.53 -17.61
C SER A 519 13.59 28.01 -17.77
N SER A 520 14.40 28.10 -16.71
CA SER A 520 15.72 27.46 -16.64
C SER A 520 15.65 25.98 -16.24
N ASP A 521 14.46 25.40 -16.22
CA ASP A 521 14.20 23.99 -15.92
C ASP A 521 13.80 23.25 -17.20
N ALA A 522 14.25 21.99 -17.29
CA ALA A 522 14.27 21.23 -18.53
C ALA A 522 12.88 20.93 -19.11
N SER A 523 12.80 20.90 -20.45
CA SER A 523 11.66 20.34 -21.18
C SER A 523 11.35 18.90 -20.72
N PRO A 524 10.08 18.52 -20.48
CA PRO A 524 9.72 17.18 -20.01
C PRO A 524 10.01 16.06 -21.03
N PHE A 525 10.41 16.41 -22.26
CA PHE A 525 10.67 15.45 -23.34
C PHE A 525 12.14 14.97 -23.44
N SER A 526 13.08 15.50 -22.63
CA SER A 526 14.52 15.24 -22.80
C SER A 526 15.03 13.86 -22.34
N ASN A 527 14.23 13.09 -21.60
CA ASN A 527 14.70 11.87 -20.92
C ASN A 527 14.38 10.54 -21.62
N TYR A 528 13.77 10.56 -22.81
CA TYR A 528 13.51 9.33 -23.59
C TYR A 528 14.61 9.09 -24.62
N ARG A 529 15.70 8.42 -24.20
CA ARG A 529 16.72 7.89 -25.11
C ARG A 529 16.97 6.41 -24.85
N ALA A 530 16.29 5.55 -25.61
CA ALA A 530 16.57 4.12 -25.64
C ALA A 530 17.80 3.85 -26.51
N THR A 531 18.59 2.85 -26.13
CA THR A 531 19.86 2.47 -26.77
C THR A 531 19.68 1.47 -27.91
N GLY A 532 20.37 1.65 -29.04
CA GLY A 532 20.55 0.60 -30.05
C GLY A 532 20.77 1.13 -31.47
N GLU A 533 21.96 0.88 -32.03
CA GLU A 533 22.31 1.26 -33.40
C GLU A 533 21.82 0.24 -34.45
N ARG A 534 21.39 0.72 -35.63
CA ARG A 534 21.76 0.19 -36.96
C ARG A 534 21.22 1.09 -38.08
N GLU A 535 22.09 1.43 -39.02
CA GLU A 535 21.79 2.25 -40.20
C GLU A 535 21.16 1.42 -41.34
N VAL A 536 20.14 1.96 -42.01
CA VAL A 536 19.92 1.89 -43.47
C VAL A 536 19.23 3.20 -43.91
N GLU A 537 19.61 3.72 -45.08
CA GLU A 537 19.32 5.08 -45.54
C GLU A 537 17.84 5.39 -45.86
N ALA A 538 17.34 6.49 -45.29
CA ALA A 538 16.33 7.39 -45.84
C ALA A 538 16.61 8.80 -45.27
N GLU A 539 16.28 9.88 -45.98
CA GLU A 539 16.66 11.25 -45.57
C GLU A 539 16.18 11.60 -44.16
N ASP A 540 17.13 11.92 -43.27
CA ASP A 540 16.94 11.92 -41.82
C ASP A 540 16.42 13.27 -41.28
N GLU A 541 15.30 13.24 -40.54
CA GLU A 541 14.74 14.39 -39.80
C GLU A 541 15.75 15.03 -38.83
N GLN A 542 16.76 14.28 -38.35
CA GLN A 542 17.84 14.84 -37.54
C GLN A 542 18.64 15.92 -38.29
N SER A 543 18.73 15.85 -39.62
CA SER A 543 19.43 16.86 -40.42
C SER A 543 18.65 18.19 -40.51
N PHE A 544 17.31 18.12 -40.42
CA PHE A 544 16.44 19.30 -40.32
C PHE A 544 16.52 19.94 -38.92
N LEU A 545 16.49 19.13 -37.86
CA LEU A 545 16.67 19.59 -36.48
C LEU A 545 18.08 20.15 -36.22
N ALA A 546 19.12 19.58 -36.82
CA ALA A 546 20.50 20.10 -36.75
C ALA A 546 20.64 21.49 -37.41
N ARG A 547 19.91 21.75 -38.49
CA ARG A 547 19.84 23.08 -39.13
C ARG A 547 19.15 24.11 -38.24
N LEU A 548 18.03 23.75 -37.60
CA LEU A 548 17.37 24.58 -36.58
C LEU A 548 18.31 24.89 -35.40
N TYR A 549 19.14 23.94 -34.97
CA TYR A 549 20.11 24.13 -33.89
C TYR A 549 21.31 25.02 -34.29
N THR A 550 21.76 24.96 -35.54
CA THR A 550 22.86 25.80 -36.05
C THR A 550 22.41 27.26 -36.24
N ILE A 551 21.18 27.48 -36.72
CA ILE A 551 20.57 28.82 -36.82
C ILE A 551 20.46 29.50 -35.44
N ALA A 552 20.29 28.72 -34.37
CA ALA A 552 20.23 29.25 -32.99
C ALA A 552 21.60 29.59 -32.37
N LEU A 553 22.72 29.24 -32.99
CA LEU A 553 24.07 29.41 -32.42
C LEU A 553 24.97 30.40 -33.17
N ASP A 554 24.71 30.72 -34.44
CA ASP A 554 25.59 31.61 -35.24
C ASP A 554 25.30 33.11 -35.04
N GLY A 555 25.00 33.49 -33.79
CA GLY A 555 24.74 34.85 -33.34
C GLY A 555 25.92 35.56 -32.68
N SER A 556 27.14 35.00 -32.73
CA SER A 556 28.31 35.64 -32.11
C SER A 556 29.67 35.17 -32.64
N VAL A 557 30.17 35.75 -33.74
CA VAL A 557 31.62 35.85 -34.00
C VAL A 557 32.00 37.24 -34.51
N SER A 558 32.50 38.09 -33.61
CA SER A 558 33.50 39.10 -33.97
C SER A 558 34.37 39.46 -32.75
N GLY A 559 35.64 39.03 -32.75
CA GLY A 559 36.64 39.50 -31.78
C GLY A 559 37.29 38.44 -30.88
N GLN A 560 38.13 37.56 -31.45
CA GLN A 560 39.19 36.92 -30.67
C GLN A 560 40.49 37.74 -30.74
N SER A 561 41.09 38.02 -29.59
CA SER A 561 42.55 38.14 -29.47
C SER A 561 43.01 37.76 -28.05
N SER A 562 43.26 36.46 -27.87
CA SER A 562 44.34 35.87 -27.07
C SER A 562 44.98 36.69 -25.91
N THR A 563 44.89 36.21 -24.67
CA THR A 563 45.97 35.43 -24.00
C THR A 563 45.77 35.34 -22.47
N GLY A 564 46.08 34.16 -21.90
CA GLY A 564 46.89 34.03 -20.68
C GLY A 564 46.34 34.46 -19.32
N GLY A 565 46.02 33.46 -18.49
CA GLY A 565 46.57 33.38 -17.12
C GLY A 565 45.75 33.92 -15.95
N GLY A 566 45.31 32.99 -15.10
CA GLY A 566 45.75 32.93 -13.69
C GLY A 566 45.19 33.93 -12.64
N GLN A 567 44.78 33.33 -11.52
CA GLN A 567 44.85 33.86 -10.14
C GLN A 567 43.80 34.86 -9.62
N GLN A 568 43.28 34.47 -8.44
CA GLN A 568 43.01 35.28 -7.24
C GLN A 568 41.84 36.29 -7.24
N SER A 569 40.90 36.01 -6.32
CA SER A 569 40.08 36.99 -5.60
C SER A 569 40.94 38.15 -5.05
N PRO A 570 40.41 39.37 -4.81
CA PRO A 570 39.45 39.54 -3.72
C PRO A 570 38.47 40.77 -3.72
N ARG A 571 37.54 40.73 -2.74
CA ARG A 571 36.94 41.86 -1.96
C ARG A 571 35.86 42.79 -2.58
N ARG A 572 34.83 43.03 -1.74
CA ARG A 572 33.86 44.14 -1.79
C ARG A 572 34.53 45.49 -1.44
N PRO A 573 33.94 46.67 -1.73
CA PRO A 573 32.76 47.23 -1.04
C PRO A 573 31.64 47.60 -2.05
N GLY A 574 30.41 48.00 -1.71
CA GLY A 574 29.79 48.49 -0.46
C GLY A 574 28.93 49.73 -0.81
N GLY A 575 27.72 49.84 -0.27
CA GLY A 575 26.80 50.96 -0.58
C GLY A 575 25.37 50.66 -0.12
N ASP A 576 24.75 51.60 0.60
CA ASP A 576 23.57 51.39 1.44
C ASP A 576 22.36 52.26 0.98
N VAL A 577 21.23 52.17 1.71
CA VAL A 577 20.02 53.03 1.67
C VAL A 577 19.00 52.74 0.54
N GLY A 578 17.70 52.53 0.79
CA GLY A 578 16.96 52.36 2.05
C GLY A 578 15.44 52.66 1.94
N LYS A 579 14.67 52.20 2.95
CA LYS A 579 13.21 52.41 3.26
C LYS A 579 12.18 51.37 2.76
N GLY A 580 11.60 50.62 3.70
CA GLY A 580 10.31 49.92 3.61
C GLY A 580 9.15 50.75 4.23
N PRO A 581 8.11 50.18 4.90
CA PRO A 581 7.96 48.79 5.41
C PRO A 581 6.64 48.06 5.04
N GLY A 582 6.50 46.79 5.44
CA GLY A 582 5.25 46.02 5.37
C GLY A 582 5.46 44.51 5.57
N ASP A 583 5.40 44.02 6.81
CA ASP A 583 5.76 42.64 7.21
C ASP A 583 4.77 41.54 6.78
N ASN A 584 5.32 40.35 6.53
CA ASN A 584 4.69 39.09 6.92
C ASN A 584 5.75 37.99 7.16
N THR A 585 6.15 37.79 8.42
CA THR A 585 7.33 37.03 8.83
C THR A 585 6.98 35.69 9.50
N MET A 586 7.01 34.57 8.75
CA MET A 586 6.98 33.21 9.33
C MET A 586 7.72 32.10 8.54
N LEU A 587 8.55 32.42 7.54
CA LEU A 587 9.32 31.41 6.78
C LEU A 587 10.85 31.55 6.85
N ALA A 588 11.38 32.66 7.38
CA ALA A 588 12.83 32.95 7.36
C ALA A 588 13.66 32.20 8.43
N ASN A 589 13.04 31.72 9.51
CA ASN A 589 13.78 31.12 10.64
C ASN A 589 14.18 29.65 10.45
N PHE A 590 13.79 29.00 9.35
CA PHE A 590 14.08 27.57 9.12
C PHE A 590 15.47 27.32 8.50
N PHE A 591 15.98 28.25 7.68
CA PHE A 591 17.20 28.02 6.88
C PHE A 591 18.52 28.41 7.56
N SER A 592 18.51 28.97 8.78
CA SER A 592 19.73 29.43 9.45
C SER A 592 20.52 28.32 10.20
N SER A 593 20.09 27.06 10.17
CA SER A 593 20.69 25.97 10.97
C SER A 593 21.55 24.97 10.19
N LEU A 594 21.73 25.13 8.88
CA LEU A 594 22.23 24.05 7.99
C LEU A 594 23.61 24.29 7.35
N LEU A 595 24.33 25.37 7.71
CA LEU A 595 25.65 25.69 7.16
C LEU A 595 26.67 26.18 8.21
N LYS A 596 27.02 25.30 9.16
CA LYS A 596 28.29 25.32 9.91
C LYS A 596 28.73 23.91 10.31
N ASP A 597 29.75 23.38 9.62
CA ASP A 597 31.02 22.89 10.22
C ASP A 597 31.70 21.74 9.44
N LYS A 598 32.89 22.08 8.91
CA LYS A 598 34.06 21.28 8.51
C LYS A 598 35.20 22.29 8.37
N ASP A 599 36.47 22.06 8.73
CA ASP A 599 37.23 21.00 9.42
C ASP A 599 38.54 21.71 9.92
N HIS A 600 39.43 21.26 10.82
CA HIS A 600 39.71 19.98 11.52
C HIS A 600 40.60 20.28 12.76
N HIS A 601 40.79 19.36 13.73
CA HIS A 601 42.12 19.04 14.31
C HIS A 601 42.10 17.82 15.28
N GLN A 602 43.28 17.24 15.55
CA GLN A 602 43.45 15.88 16.08
C GLN A 602 44.01 15.79 17.52
N ARG A 603 43.55 14.75 18.24
CA ARG A 603 44.27 13.85 19.19
C ARG A 603 44.95 14.36 20.49
N SER A 604 44.35 13.91 21.62
CA SER A 604 45.00 13.20 22.76
C SER A 604 45.77 14.03 23.84
N PRO A 605 46.11 13.46 25.03
CA PRO A 605 45.15 13.12 26.10
C PRO A 605 45.61 13.46 27.56
N ALA A 606 44.67 13.30 28.51
CA ALA A 606 44.87 12.99 29.95
C ALA A 606 45.62 13.98 30.89
N SER A 607 44.96 14.38 32.00
CA SER A 607 45.25 13.91 33.38
C SER A 607 44.80 14.89 34.49
N SER A 608 44.50 14.31 35.67
CA SER A 608 44.45 14.99 36.99
C SER A 608 43.25 15.94 37.26
N VAL A 609 42.77 16.22 38.49
CA VAL A 609 42.89 15.60 39.84
C VAL A 609 41.88 16.30 40.79
N LYS A 610 41.31 15.60 41.80
CA LYS A 610 40.55 16.15 42.99
C LYS A 610 39.23 16.92 42.69
N SER A 611 38.28 17.13 43.62
CA SER A 611 37.97 16.56 44.95
C SER A 611 36.64 17.12 45.50
N GLY A 612 36.00 16.42 46.46
CA GLY A 612 34.92 16.97 47.34
C GLY A 612 33.52 16.51 46.93
N HIS A 613 32.70 15.87 47.79
CA HIS A 613 32.03 16.41 49.00
C HIS A 613 31.04 17.56 48.66
N SER A 614 29.81 17.64 49.21
CA SER A 614 29.04 16.78 50.14
C SER A 614 27.65 17.41 50.39
N GLY A 615 26.68 16.65 50.88
CA GLY A 615 25.44 17.17 51.52
C GLY A 615 24.23 17.32 50.58
N THR A 616 23.02 16.80 50.82
CA THR A 616 22.10 16.70 51.98
C THR A 616 21.02 17.80 52.01
N GLY A 617 19.76 17.38 52.11
CA GLY A 617 18.57 18.22 52.30
C GLY A 617 17.55 18.09 51.14
N GLY A 618 16.26 17.83 51.33
CA GLY A 618 15.50 17.60 52.57
C GLY A 618 14.19 18.42 52.59
N THR A 619 13.08 17.80 53.05
CA THR A 619 11.69 18.34 53.14
C THR A 619 10.95 18.49 51.79
N SER A 620 9.70 18.05 51.55
CA SER A 620 8.51 17.64 52.34
C SER A 620 7.45 18.73 52.60
N ASN A 621 6.28 18.58 51.96
CA ASN A 621 4.89 18.88 52.39
C ASN A 621 3.97 18.52 51.19
N VAL A 622 2.87 17.75 51.22
CA VAL A 622 1.80 17.43 52.19
C VAL A 622 0.62 18.41 52.20
N LEU A 623 -0.52 17.95 51.66
CA LEU A 623 -1.96 18.28 51.87
C LEU A 623 -2.72 17.52 50.74
N ALA A 624 -3.71 16.62 50.89
CA ALA A 624 -4.80 16.37 51.87
C ALA A 624 -5.86 17.49 51.92
N VAL A 625 -7.18 17.25 51.98
CA VAL A 625 -8.08 16.08 51.87
C VAL A 625 -9.51 16.64 51.63
N ALA A 626 -10.44 15.91 50.98
CA ALA A 626 -11.89 16.12 51.18
C ALA A 626 -12.73 14.89 50.77
N ASP A 627 -13.38 14.27 51.75
CA ASP A 627 -14.41 13.22 51.59
C ASP A 627 -15.82 13.82 51.40
N SER A 628 -16.76 13.02 50.87
CA SER A 628 -18.10 12.96 51.46
C SER A 628 -18.80 11.61 51.21
N ASN A 629 -19.24 10.98 52.30
CA ASN A 629 -20.02 9.74 52.32
C ASN A 629 -21.53 10.03 52.21
N GLN A 630 -22.30 9.05 51.69
CA GLN A 630 -23.53 8.64 52.35
C GLN A 630 -23.94 7.19 52.00
N GLN A 631 -24.15 6.37 53.03
CA GLN A 631 -24.81 5.06 52.95
C GLN A 631 -26.32 5.22 53.25
N VAL A 632 -27.14 4.20 52.95
CA VAL A 632 -28.04 3.52 53.92
C VAL A 632 -28.65 2.22 53.33
N ASN A 633 -28.54 1.13 54.10
CA ASN A 633 -29.31 -0.14 54.19
C ASN A 633 -29.96 -0.85 52.97
N ALA A 634 -29.38 -2.01 52.65
CA ALA A 634 -29.89 -3.37 52.95
C ALA A 634 -31.39 -3.75 52.75
N GLN A 635 -31.61 -4.86 52.03
CA GLN A 635 -32.37 -6.03 52.54
C GLN A 635 -32.05 -7.33 51.75
N GLN A 636 -32.09 -8.48 52.43
CA GLN A 636 -32.02 -9.82 51.83
C GLN A 636 -33.44 -10.41 51.68
N THR A 637 -33.72 -11.12 50.59
CA THR A 637 -34.78 -12.15 50.52
C THR A 637 -34.37 -13.26 49.55
N THR A 638 -34.76 -14.49 49.88
CA THR A 638 -34.33 -15.74 49.24
C THR A 638 -35.47 -16.47 48.53
N ALA A 639 -35.16 -17.03 47.35
CA ALA A 639 -35.84 -18.18 46.70
C ALA A 639 -37.31 -17.96 46.21
N PRO A 640 -37.88 -18.88 45.37
CA PRO A 640 -37.31 -20.09 44.78
C PRO A 640 -37.40 -20.20 43.24
N VAL A 641 -36.97 -21.36 42.75
CA VAL A 641 -37.12 -21.93 41.40
C VAL A 641 -38.57 -22.01 40.97
N GLU A 642 -38.84 -21.79 39.67
CA GLU A 642 -39.92 -22.49 38.97
C GLU A 642 -39.51 -22.80 37.52
N SER A 643 -40.00 -23.92 37.01
CA SER A 643 -39.63 -24.54 35.74
C SER A 643 -40.90 -24.83 34.94
N GLU A 644 -40.95 -24.42 33.67
CA GLU A 644 -41.92 -24.96 32.72
C GLU A 644 -41.23 -25.35 31.41
N GLU A 645 -41.45 -26.61 31.04
CA GLU A 645 -41.25 -27.16 29.71
C GLU A 645 -42.50 -26.88 28.83
N VAL A 646 -42.41 -27.31 27.56
CA VAL A 646 -43.48 -27.73 26.63
C VAL A 646 -43.64 -26.86 25.37
N GLU A 647 -43.23 -27.49 24.25
CA GLU A 647 -43.83 -27.57 22.89
C GLU A 647 -44.69 -26.37 22.40
N GLU A 648 -44.41 -25.79 21.22
CA GLU A 648 -44.44 -26.43 19.88
C GLU A 648 -43.37 -25.89 18.89
#